data_AF-I3TR37-F1
#
_entry.id   AF-I3TR37-F1
#
_cell.length_a   1.000
_cell.length_b   1.000
_cell.length_c   1.000
_cell.angle_alpha   90.00
_cell.angle_beta   90.00
_cell.angle_gamma   90.00
#
_symmetry.space_group_name_H-M   'P 1'
#
loop_
_entity.id
_entity.type
_entity.pdbx_description
1 polymer ?
#
loop_
_entity_poly.entity_id
_entity_poly.type
_entity_poly.pdbx_seq_one_letter_code
_entity_poly.pdbx_strand_id
1 'polypeptide(L)'
;MIEADVGRLPALAPILEFVAAERGLHMPEAVLRLARHLPAVPAAGLEIRLADPTVVDLQQRVRPGPEFDRLCSWMAEITASGSGFAALARFCDGPGLDRIEEIWLELDDGADPPALSVFVRLAGAAGGSAALETVQSVIAGFGLPLPSMREAALRRCLAARRGTGRLAFLGLMLDRPGAPFRLIFDDLDPDDIAGQAGRAGWVGDARALQDRVDALFVYVDRIRLAMTIGDGGAEPELGLECFLGPPEVFDRRWRRMLDHLVQAGRCTPAARASVLEWPGAVIPTTATRPWPASLILDDIVHGRTAWLDCRFSHLKVSHGGFADGAVKAYMGVLEATAPDVVRAAPPAVPETPRRLDEAIEAAIRFLLDARVQAGWWLDYRGFGEGVAEEWVTARVGHALVETGDPAALAAAARAWRLLAARTAGRPGWGWNGVEPADADSTAWALRLGEALGRQSEPGFAAGLAFLRRHVGADGGVVTYLAEDHARASEGRVINAGWTAAHGCVTAATACLSTIGDAPAEWLRRHQRPDGVFPGYWWLEEGYATDQAVEALVLAGRRGRAASGDDRRIAAAAARAARHPVDTSFGQALALRIRVLARDRGAGAEALLAGQQVDGSWPSSAVLDIPNAAGNLVRASDHGRSFTTATALSALVALRGLQKGAGS
;
A
#
# COMPACT_ATOMS: atom_id res chain seq x y z
N MET A 1 -35.24 26.06 -22.00
CA MET A 1 -36.05 25.18 -22.85
C MET A 1 -35.30 23.87 -22.95
N ILE A 2 -35.73 22.87 -22.17
CA ILE A 2 -35.25 21.49 -22.27
C ILE A 2 -36.40 20.76 -22.93
N GLU A 3 -36.31 20.48 -24.23
CA GLU A 3 -37.13 19.42 -24.82
C GLU A 3 -36.59 18.12 -24.23
N ALA A 4 -37.17 17.71 -23.10
CA ALA A 4 -36.93 16.39 -22.57
C ALA A 4 -37.55 15.41 -23.56
N ASP A 5 -36.75 14.47 -24.05
CA ASP A 5 -37.25 13.27 -24.72
C ASP A 5 -37.95 12.43 -23.64
N VAL A 6 -39.21 12.78 -23.30
CA VAL A 6 -39.95 12.37 -22.08
C VAL A 6 -40.22 10.85 -22.01
N GLY A 7 -39.67 10.05 -22.92
CA GLY A 7 -39.91 8.61 -22.98
C GLY A 7 -38.69 7.71 -22.82
N ARG A 8 -37.46 8.23 -22.79
CA ARG A 8 -36.24 7.39 -22.68
C ARG A 8 -35.57 7.55 -21.34
N LEU A 9 -35.23 6.42 -20.69
CA LEU A 9 -34.38 6.43 -19.50
C LEU A 9 -33.04 7.16 -19.81
N PRO A 10 -32.45 7.86 -18.83
CA PRO A 10 -31.19 8.54 -19.03
C PRO A 10 -30.04 7.52 -19.15
N ALA A 11 -29.15 7.71 -20.13
CA ALA A 11 -27.96 6.89 -20.36
C ALA A 11 -26.74 7.39 -19.57
N LEU A 12 -25.68 6.57 -19.48
CA LEU A 12 -24.40 6.94 -18.84
C LEU A 12 -23.63 8.04 -19.60
N ALA A 13 -23.77 8.11 -20.93
CA ALA A 13 -22.95 8.97 -21.78
C ALA A 13 -22.86 10.45 -21.36
N PRO A 14 -23.97 11.14 -21.00
CA PRO A 14 -23.90 12.54 -20.55
C PRO A 14 -23.08 12.76 -19.28
N ILE A 15 -23.03 11.77 -18.37
CA ILE A 15 -22.21 11.85 -17.15
C ILE A 15 -20.72 11.79 -17.52
N LEU A 16 -20.32 10.87 -18.40
CA LEU A 16 -18.93 10.73 -18.84
C LEU A 16 -18.45 11.93 -19.66
N GLU A 17 -19.30 12.45 -20.54
CA GLU A 17 -19.00 13.65 -21.32
C GLU A 17 -18.80 14.86 -20.39
N PHE A 18 -19.68 15.04 -19.40
CA PHE A 18 -19.53 16.07 -18.37
C PHE A 18 -18.22 15.94 -17.61
N VAL A 19 -17.91 14.76 -17.07
CA VAL A 19 -16.69 14.50 -16.29
C VAL A 19 -15.44 14.78 -17.12
N ALA A 20 -15.35 14.23 -18.33
CA ALA A 20 -14.21 14.44 -19.20
C ALA A 20 -13.96 15.92 -19.43
N ALA A 21 -15.02 16.66 -19.72
CA ALA A 21 -14.90 18.06 -20.05
C ALA A 21 -14.54 18.94 -18.83
N GLU A 22 -15.04 18.62 -17.63
CA GLU A 22 -14.62 19.27 -16.38
C GLU A 22 -13.15 18.97 -16.02
N ARG A 23 -12.64 17.81 -16.41
CA ARG A 23 -11.23 17.43 -16.26
C ARG A 23 -10.33 17.99 -17.37
N GLY A 24 -10.87 18.74 -18.33
CA GLY A 24 -10.13 19.25 -19.48
C GLY A 24 -9.69 18.16 -20.45
N LEU A 25 -10.35 17.00 -20.42
CA LEU A 25 -10.06 15.83 -21.24
C LEU A 25 -11.14 15.66 -22.32
N HIS A 26 -10.75 15.05 -23.44
CA HIS A 26 -11.69 14.62 -24.47
C HIS A 26 -12.03 13.14 -24.25
N MET A 27 -13.32 12.83 -24.07
CA MET A 27 -13.79 11.44 -24.04
C MET A 27 -13.88 10.91 -25.48
N PRO A 28 -13.24 9.78 -25.82
CA PRO A 28 -13.34 9.23 -27.17
C PRO A 28 -14.79 8.90 -27.55
N GLU A 29 -15.19 9.18 -28.79
CA GLU A 29 -16.55 8.85 -29.28
C GLU A 29 -16.87 7.36 -29.17
N ALA A 30 -15.86 6.49 -29.28
CA ALA A 30 -16.02 5.06 -29.04
C ALA A 30 -16.56 4.77 -27.63
N VAL A 31 -16.01 5.42 -26.59
CA VAL A 31 -16.47 5.28 -25.21
C VAL A 31 -17.88 5.85 -25.04
N LEU A 32 -18.18 7.00 -25.64
CA LEU A 32 -19.52 7.59 -25.59
C LEU A 32 -20.57 6.69 -26.27
N ARG A 33 -20.20 6.03 -27.37
CA ARG A 33 -21.05 5.01 -28.03
C ARG A 33 -21.32 3.83 -27.09
N LEU A 34 -20.31 3.28 -26.43
CA LEU A 34 -20.50 2.21 -25.44
C LEU A 34 -21.40 2.67 -24.27
N ALA A 35 -21.21 3.90 -23.78
CA ALA A 35 -21.97 4.45 -22.67
C ALA A 35 -23.46 4.68 -22.98
N ARG A 36 -23.85 4.73 -24.26
CA ARG A 36 -25.26 4.78 -24.68
C ARG A 36 -25.99 3.45 -24.48
N HIS A 37 -25.27 2.34 -24.26
CA HIS A 37 -25.86 1.04 -23.94
C HIS A 37 -26.07 0.82 -22.44
N LEU A 38 -25.66 1.78 -21.60
CA LEU A 38 -25.65 1.64 -20.14
C LEU A 38 -26.55 2.70 -19.49
N PRO A 39 -27.28 2.37 -18.41
CA PRO A 39 -28.11 3.34 -17.69
C PRO A 39 -27.28 4.43 -17.04
N ALA A 40 -27.90 5.56 -16.67
CA ALA A 40 -27.25 6.65 -15.94
C ALA A 40 -26.93 6.30 -14.47
N VAL A 41 -26.07 5.31 -14.23
CA VAL A 41 -25.49 5.02 -12.90
C VAL A 41 -24.10 5.67 -12.85
N PRO A 42 -23.84 6.60 -11.91
CA PRO A 42 -22.61 7.39 -11.86
C PRO A 42 -21.42 6.64 -11.26
N ALA A 43 -21.18 5.41 -11.72
CA ALA A 43 -20.08 4.57 -11.32
C ALA A 43 -19.52 3.87 -12.55
N ALA A 44 -18.55 4.48 -13.22
CA ALA A 44 -18.00 4.00 -14.48
C ALA A 44 -16.49 3.84 -14.41
N GLY A 45 -15.97 2.86 -15.14
CA GLY A 45 -14.55 2.56 -15.29
C GLY A 45 -14.12 2.64 -16.76
N LEU A 46 -12.86 2.94 -16.99
CA LEU A 46 -12.19 2.95 -18.28
C LEU A 46 -11.00 2.01 -18.17
N GLU A 47 -10.96 1.00 -19.05
CA GLU A 47 -9.80 0.12 -19.21
C GLU A 47 -8.98 0.61 -20.41
N ILE A 48 -7.80 1.18 -20.15
CA ILE A 48 -6.94 1.79 -21.17
C ILE A 48 -5.67 0.97 -21.35
N ARG A 49 -5.32 0.63 -22.59
CA ARG A 49 -4.04 -0.04 -22.89
C ARG A 49 -2.92 0.99 -22.90
N LEU A 50 -1.94 0.86 -22.02
CA LEU A 50 -0.94 1.92 -21.83
C LEU A 50 0.03 2.08 -22.99
N ALA A 51 0.27 1.01 -23.75
CA ALA A 51 1.10 1.04 -24.96
C ALA A 51 0.35 1.59 -26.19
N ASP A 52 -0.98 1.54 -26.18
CA ASP A 52 -1.85 2.04 -27.24
C ASP A 52 -3.15 2.58 -26.62
N PRO A 53 -3.16 3.83 -26.16
CA PRO A 53 -4.28 4.40 -25.42
C PRO A 53 -5.50 4.70 -26.31
N THR A 54 -5.47 4.33 -27.59
CA THR A 54 -6.60 4.53 -28.52
C THR A 54 -7.71 3.52 -28.31
N VAL A 55 -7.39 2.34 -27.76
CA VAL A 55 -8.40 1.33 -27.44
C VAL A 55 -8.78 1.41 -25.97
N VAL A 56 -10.07 1.68 -25.73
CA VAL A 56 -10.64 1.88 -24.40
C VAL A 56 -11.89 1.04 -24.27
N ASP A 57 -11.87 0.11 -23.31
CA ASP A 57 -13.05 -0.67 -22.94
C ASP A 57 -13.79 0.07 -21.81
N LEU A 58 -15.12 0.06 -21.83
CA LEU A 58 -15.96 0.79 -20.86
C LEU A 58 -16.52 -0.17 -19.82
N GLN A 59 -16.41 0.22 -18.55
CA GLN A 59 -17.03 -0.50 -17.45
C GLN A 59 -18.08 0.34 -16.71
N GLN A 60 -19.09 -0.29 -16.13
CA GLN A 60 -20.01 0.34 -15.18
C GLN A 60 -20.27 -0.58 -13.99
N ARG A 61 -20.09 -0.04 -12.79
CA ARG A 61 -20.46 -0.70 -11.55
C ARG A 61 -21.93 -0.45 -11.24
N VAL A 62 -22.61 -1.51 -10.81
CA VAL A 62 -23.99 -1.48 -10.34
C VAL A 62 -24.08 -2.24 -9.01
N ARG A 63 -24.59 -1.57 -7.97
CA ARG A 63 -24.84 -2.17 -6.65
C ARG A 63 -26.29 -2.63 -6.51
N PRO A 64 -26.58 -3.63 -5.64
CA PRO A 64 -27.94 -3.99 -5.27
C PRO A 64 -28.76 -2.78 -4.78
N GLY A 65 -30.08 -2.84 -5.00
CA GLY A 65 -31.00 -1.76 -4.67
C GLY A 65 -31.24 -0.82 -5.85
N PRO A 66 -31.34 0.52 -5.63
CA PRO A 66 -31.79 1.45 -6.67
C PRO A 66 -30.96 1.45 -7.97
N GLU A 67 -29.64 1.24 -7.89
CA GLU A 67 -28.78 1.15 -9.07
C GLU A 67 -29.13 -0.09 -9.92
N PHE A 68 -29.36 -1.23 -9.26
CA PHE A 68 -29.74 -2.47 -9.92
C PHE A 68 -31.16 -2.42 -10.49
N ASP A 69 -32.11 -1.82 -9.77
CA ASP A 69 -33.48 -1.61 -10.26
C ASP A 69 -33.49 -0.77 -11.56
N ARG A 70 -32.61 0.24 -11.62
CA ARG A 70 -32.39 1.06 -12.82
C ARG A 70 -31.81 0.24 -13.96
N LEU A 71 -30.85 -0.65 -13.69
CA LEU A 71 -30.33 -1.58 -14.70
C LEU A 71 -31.41 -2.51 -15.22
N CYS A 72 -32.22 -3.13 -14.35
CA CYS A 72 -33.30 -4.03 -14.77
C CYS A 72 -34.33 -3.30 -15.64
N SER A 73 -34.73 -2.09 -15.24
CA SER A 73 -35.66 -1.25 -16.00
C SER A 73 -35.09 -0.89 -17.38
N TRP A 74 -33.80 -0.52 -17.40
CA TRP A 74 -33.06 -0.25 -18.64
C TRP A 74 -33.04 -1.48 -19.58
N MET A 75 -32.75 -2.66 -19.03
CA MET A 75 -32.72 -3.91 -19.78
C MET A 75 -34.08 -4.31 -20.36
N ALA A 76 -35.19 -3.94 -19.69
CA ALA A 76 -36.55 -4.19 -20.18
C ALA A 76 -36.95 -3.26 -21.34
N GLU A 77 -36.40 -2.04 -21.39
CA GLU A 77 -36.70 -1.06 -22.45
C GLU A 77 -35.85 -1.24 -23.70
N ILE A 78 -34.58 -1.62 -23.55
CA ILE A 78 -33.71 -1.82 -24.71
C ILE A 78 -34.07 -3.14 -25.41
N THR A 79 -34.26 -3.10 -26.74
CA THR A 79 -34.31 -4.33 -27.53
C THR A 79 -32.91 -4.92 -27.56
N ALA A 80 -32.59 -5.74 -26.55
CA ALA A 80 -31.29 -6.38 -26.40
C ALA A 80 -30.96 -7.17 -27.68
N SER A 81 -29.95 -6.71 -28.42
CA SER A 81 -29.31 -7.50 -29.46
C SER A 81 -28.04 -8.11 -28.87
N GLY A 82 -27.79 -9.40 -29.13
CA GLY A 82 -26.63 -10.13 -28.61
C GLY A 82 -26.94 -11.08 -27.45
N SER A 83 -26.15 -12.14 -27.37
CA SER A 83 -26.29 -13.20 -26.36
C SER A 83 -26.03 -12.71 -24.93
N GLY A 84 -25.07 -11.81 -24.75
CA GLY A 84 -24.67 -11.28 -23.45
C GLY A 84 -25.74 -10.42 -22.81
N PHE A 85 -26.29 -9.45 -23.55
CA PHE A 85 -27.40 -8.63 -23.06
C PHE A 85 -28.65 -9.47 -22.75
N ALA A 86 -28.93 -10.51 -23.55
CA ALA A 86 -30.01 -11.46 -23.24
C ALA A 86 -29.73 -12.27 -21.96
N ALA A 87 -28.48 -12.64 -21.69
CA ALA A 87 -28.08 -13.28 -20.43
C ALA A 87 -28.23 -12.33 -19.24
N LEU A 88 -27.84 -11.06 -19.38
CA LEU A 88 -28.00 -10.06 -18.34
C LEU A 88 -29.49 -9.80 -18.04
N ALA A 89 -30.34 -9.68 -19.06
CA ALA A 89 -31.78 -9.51 -18.88
C ALA A 89 -32.41 -10.70 -18.12
N ARG A 90 -32.03 -11.94 -18.46
CA ARG A 90 -32.47 -13.12 -17.70
C ARG A 90 -32.01 -13.08 -16.24
N PHE A 91 -30.80 -12.59 -15.98
CA PHE A 91 -30.29 -12.44 -14.62
C PHE A 91 -31.07 -11.38 -13.82
N CYS A 92 -31.50 -10.29 -14.45
CA CYS A 92 -32.38 -9.28 -13.85
C CYS A 92 -33.72 -9.87 -13.37
N ASP A 93 -34.24 -10.88 -14.07
CA ASP A 93 -35.49 -11.58 -13.72
C ASP A 93 -35.26 -12.82 -12.79
N GLY A 94 -34.01 -13.16 -12.52
CA GLY A 94 -33.61 -14.44 -11.93
C GLY A 94 -33.29 -14.40 -10.43
N PRO A 95 -33.22 -15.56 -9.76
CA PRO A 95 -32.76 -15.66 -8.38
C PRO A 95 -31.24 -15.41 -8.26
N GLY A 96 -30.78 -14.86 -7.12
CA GLY A 96 -29.36 -14.73 -6.79
C GLY A 96 -28.86 -13.31 -6.46
N LEU A 97 -29.75 -12.30 -6.47
CA LEU A 97 -29.41 -10.92 -6.15
C LEU A 97 -29.00 -10.71 -4.68
N ASP A 98 -29.47 -11.58 -3.79
CA ASP A 98 -29.11 -11.61 -2.37
C ASP A 98 -27.66 -12.05 -2.12
N ARG A 99 -26.98 -12.58 -3.14
CA ARG A 99 -25.62 -13.15 -3.06
C ARG A 99 -24.55 -12.28 -3.71
N ILE A 100 -24.92 -11.09 -4.19
CA ILE A 100 -24.01 -10.18 -4.89
C ILE A 100 -23.83 -8.89 -4.09
N GLU A 101 -22.59 -8.40 -3.99
CA GLU A 101 -22.29 -7.10 -3.39
C GLU A 101 -22.30 -5.99 -4.44
N GLU A 102 -21.82 -6.31 -5.63
CA GLU A 102 -21.78 -5.43 -6.80
C GLU A 102 -21.55 -6.25 -8.06
N ILE A 103 -22.00 -5.72 -9.20
CA ILE A 103 -21.59 -6.19 -10.52
C ILE A 103 -20.88 -5.08 -11.28
N TRP A 104 -19.93 -5.45 -12.13
CA TRP A 104 -19.31 -4.58 -13.11
C TRP A 104 -19.63 -5.10 -14.51
N LEU A 105 -20.33 -4.31 -15.30
CA LEU A 105 -20.56 -4.55 -16.72
C LEU A 105 -19.35 -4.04 -17.49
N GLU A 106 -18.77 -4.82 -18.39
CA GLU A 106 -17.64 -4.44 -19.23
C GLU A 106 -18.03 -4.61 -20.70
N LEU A 107 -17.90 -3.53 -21.48
CA LEU A 107 -18.18 -3.47 -22.89
C LEU A 107 -16.87 -3.29 -23.65
N ASP A 108 -16.54 -4.27 -24.49
CA ASP A 108 -15.35 -4.22 -25.36
C ASP A 108 -15.61 -3.27 -26.56
N ASP A 109 -14.64 -2.44 -26.91
CA ASP A 109 -14.68 -1.67 -28.16
C ASP A 109 -14.41 -2.58 -29.38
N GLY A 110 -15.23 -2.46 -30.43
CA GLY A 110 -14.98 -3.14 -31.71
C GLY A 110 -16.14 -3.97 -32.30
N ALA A 111 -17.28 -4.09 -31.61
CA ALA A 111 -18.49 -4.72 -32.13
C ALA A 111 -19.73 -3.83 -31.93
N ASP A 112 -20.76 -4.03 -32.76
CA ASP A 112 -22.09 -3.44 -32.60
C ASP A 112 -23.16 -4.54 -32.79
N PRO A 113 -23.85 -4.98 -31.73
CA PRO A 113 -23.73 -4.52 -30.34
C PRO A 113 -22.35 -4.85 -29.74
N PRO A 114 -21.89 -4.08 -28.73
CA PRO A 114 -20.62 -4.35 -28.07
C PRO A 114 -20.66 -5.68 -27.33
N ALA A 115 -19.52 -6.38 -27.29
CA ALA A 115 -19.40 -7.63 -26.54
C ALA A 115 -19.45 -7.33 -25.04
N LEU A 116 -20.31 -8.05 -24.31
CA LEU A 116 -20.52 -7.86 -22.88
C LEU A 116 -19.77 -8.93 -22.06
N SER A 117 -19.04 -8.46 -21.03
CA SER A 117 -18.57 -9.26 -19.91
C SER A 117 -19.18 -8.74 -18.61
N VAL A 118 -19.38 -9.62 -17.62
CA VAL A 118 -19.94 -9.24 -16.31
C VAL A 118 -19.05 -9.77 -15.19
N PHE A 119 -18.58 -8.89 -14.31
CA PHE A 119 -17.79 -9.25 -13.13
C PHE A 119 -18.62 -9.08 -11.87
N VAL A 120 -18.83 -10.17 -11.15
CA VAL A 120 -19.66 -10.22 -9.96
C VAL A 120 -18.77 -10.31 -8.72
N ARG A 121 -18.94 -9.37 -7.79
CA ARG A 121 -18.42 -9.50 -6.43
C ARG A 121 -19.44 -10.26 -5.58
N LEU A 122 -19.01 -11.38 -5.00
CA LEU A 122 -19.88 -12.26 -4.22
C LEU A 122 -19.98 -11.80 -2.77
N ALA A 123 -21.19 -11.80 -2.22
CA ALA A 123 -21.44 -11.48 -0.82
C ALA A 123 -20.84 -12.54 0.11
N GLY A 124 -20.02 -12.10 1.07
CA GLY A 124 -19.56 -12.91 2.19
C GLY A 124 -18.84 -14.19 1.76
N ALA A 125 -17.80 -14.08 0.92
CA ALA A 125 -17.03 -15.21 0.38
C ALA A 125 -16.46 -16.17 1.45
N ALA A 126 -17.30 -17.04 1.97
CA ALA A 126 -16.97 -18.11 2.89
C ALA A 126 -16.09 -19.17 2.20
N GLY A 127 -15.17 -19.77 2.94
CA GLY A 127 -14.30 -20.82 2.43
C GLY A 127 -15.06 -22.09 2.00
N GLY A 128 -14.44 -22.90 1.13
CA GLY A 128 -14.91 -24.26 0.84
C GLY A 128 -16.13 -24.36 -0.09
N SER A 129 -17.09 -25.22 0.27
CA SER A 129 -18.27 -25.60 -0.54
C SER A 129 -19.24 -24.45 -0.78
N ALA A 130 -19.40 -23.54 0.18
CA ALA A 130 -20.27 -22.37 0.05
C ALA A 130 -19.86 -21.46 -1.12
N ALA A 131 -18.54 -21.21 -1.29
CA ALA A 131 -18.06 -20.43 -2.42
C ALA A 131 -18.37 -21.10 -3.78
N LEU A 132 -18.28 -22.42 -3.84
CA LEU A 132 -18.58 -23.16 -5.06
C LEU A 132 -20.07 -23.08 -5.41
N GLU A 133 -20.95 -23.34 -4.44
CA GLU A 133 -22.40 -23.25 -4.63
C GLU A 133 -22.83 -21.84 -5.05
N THR A 134 -22.24 -20.80 -4.45
CA THR A 134 -22.50 -19.42 -4.83
C THR A 134 -22.06 -19.14 -6.27
N VAL A 135 -20.85 -19.53 -6.66
CA VAL A 135 -20.36 -19.35 -8.05
C VAL A 135 -21.24 -20.10 -9.05
N GLN A 136 -21.59 -21.36 -8.76
CA GLN A 136 -22.46 -22.17 -9.61
C GLN A 136 -23.85 -21.54 -9.76
N SER A 137 -24.42 -21.02 -8.67
CA SER A 137 -25.71 -20.33 -8.67
C SER A 137 -25.67 -19.07 -9.53
N VAL A 138 -24.60 -18.27 -9.46
CA VAL A 138 -24.45 -17.07 -10.29
C VAL A 138 -24.32 -17.44 -11.77
N ILE A 139 -23.47 -18.41 -12.12
CA ILE A 139 -23.32 -18.90 -13.50
C ILE A 139 -24.67 -19.37 -14.06
N ALA A 140 -25.43 -20.13 -13.27
CA ALA A 140 -26.75 -20.62 -13.65
C ALA A 140 -27.77 -19.48 -13.81
N GLY A 141 -27.69 -18.42 -12.98
CA GLY A 141 -28.54 -17.23 -13.09
C GLY A 141 -28.39 -16.49 -14.43
N PHE A 142 -27.19 -16.46 -15.00
CA PHE A 142 -26.97 -15.94 -16.37
C PHE A 142 -27.39 -16.94 -17.48
N GLY A 143 -27.80 -18.15 -17.11
CA GLY A 143 -28.17 -19.22 -18.04
C GLY A 143 -26.97 -19.81 -18.78
N LEU A 144 -25.77 -19.74 -18.19
CA LEU A 144 -24.56 -20.27 -18.81
C LEU A 144 -24.38 -21.76 -18.47
N PRO A 145 -23.97 -22.59 -19.45
CA PRO A 145 -23.66 -23.98 -19.18
C PRO A 145 -22.35 -24.09 -18.38
N LEU A 146 -22.32 -25.03 -17.42
CA LEU A 146 -21.10 -25.40 -16.71
C LEU A 146 -20.77 -26.88 -16.93
N PRO A 147 -20.12 -27.24 -18.06
CA PRO A 147 -19.72 -28.62 -18.33
C PRO A 147 -18.81 -29.19 -17.23
N SER A 148 -18.82 -30.52 -17.05
CA SER A 148 -18.10 -31.19 -15.96
C SER A 148 -16.60 -30.87 -15.90
N MET A 149 -15.95 -30.63 -17.04
CA MET A 149 -14.54 -30.26 -17.09
C MET A 149 -14.29 -28.85 -16.50
N ARG A 150 -15.15 -27.88 -16.81
CA ARG A 150 -15.09 -26.53 -16.24
C ARG A 150 -15.47 -26.52 -14.77
N GLU A 151 -16.46 -27.32 -14.39
CA GLU A 151 -16.82 -27.50 -12.98
C GLU A 151 -15.64 -28.08 -12.18
N ALA A 152 -14.97 -29.10 -12.72
CA ALA A 152 -13.78 -29.67 -12.09
C ALA A 152 -12.64 -28.65 -11.98
N ALA A 153 -12.43 -27.82 -13.01
CA ALA A 153 -11.44 -26.74 -12.98
C ALA A 153 -11.79 -25.68 -11.92
N LEU A 154 -13.05 -25.26 -11.83
CA LEU A 154 -13.56 -24.35 -10.80
C LEU A 154 -13.32 -24.92 -9.39
N ARG A 155 -13.67 -26.18 -9.15
CA ARG A 155 -13.42 -26.88 -7.87
C ARG A 155 -11.93 -26.86 -7.50
N ARG A 156 -11.05 -27.18 -8.47
CA ARG A 156 -9.60 -27.13 -8.25
C ARG A 156 -9.12 -25.72 -7.89
N CYS A 157 -9.55 -24.70 -8.62
CA CYS A 157 -9.15 -23.31 -8.35
C CYS A 157 -9.58 -22.84 -6.95
N LEU A 158 -10.81 -23.13 -6.55
CA LEU A 158 -11.32 -22.76 -5.22
C LEU A 158 -10.63 -23.53 -4.08
N ALA A 159 -10.18 -24.76 -4.33
CA ALA A 159 -9.44 -25.59 -3.38
C ALA A 159 -7.95 -25.26 -3.31
N ALA A 160 -7.36 -24.63 -4.34
CA ALA A 160 -5.94 -24.29 -4.41
C ALA A 160 -5.51 -23.16 -3.46
N ARG A 161 -6.47 -22.42 -2.90
CA ARG A 161 -6.27 -21.30 -1.98
C ARG A 161 -5.57 -21.75 -0.69
N ARG A 162 -4.64 -20.94 -0.20
CA ARG A 162 -3.97 -21.11 1.10
C ARG A 162 -4.07 -19.83 1.92
N GLY A 163 -3.96 -19.97 3.24
CA GLY A 163 -3.97 -18.84 4.16
C GLY A 163 -5.23 -17.99 4.04
N THR A 164 -5.04 -16.68 3.89
CA THR A 164 -6.10 -15.66 3.80
C THR A 164 -6.68 -15.47 2.40
N GLY A 165 -6.20 -16.21 1.40
CA GLY A 165 -6.60 -16.01 0.01
C GLY A 165 -8.11 -16.21 -0.21
N ARG A 166 -8.75 -15.25 -0.87
CA ARG A 166 -10.20 -15.28 -1.17
C ARG A 166 -10.51 -15.04 -2.64
N LEU A 167 -11.67 -15.54 -3.10
CA LEU A 167 -12.22 -15.16 -4.39
C LEU A 167 -12.86 -13.78 -4.24
N ALA A 168 -12.32 -12.78 -4.94
CA ALA A 168 -12.84 -11.41 -4.92
C ALA A 168 -13.91 -11.20 -5.99
N PHE A 169 -13.70 -11.72 -7.20
CA PHE A 169 -14.66 -11.56 -8.31
C PHE A 169 -14.76 -12.81 -9.18
N LEU A 170 -15.96 -13.00 -9.73
CA LEU A 170 -16.27 -13.92 -10.81
C LEU A 170 -16.59 -13.11 -12.09
N GLY A 171 -15.72 -13.17 -13.10
CA GLY A 171 -15.98 -12.60 -14.42
C GLY A 171 -16.63 -13.61 -15.36
N LEU A 172 -17.69 -13.23 -16.06
CA LEU A 172 -18.39 -14.03 -17.07
C LEU A 172 -18.20 -13.36 -18.44
N MET A 173 -17.50 -14.02 -19.36
CA MET A 173 -17.18 -13.45 -20.68
C MET A 173 -18.31 -13.79 -21.68
N LEU A 174 -19.49 -13.19 -21.49
CA LEU A 174 -20.76 -13.68 -22.04
C LEU A 174 -20.77 -13.81 -23.57
N ASP A 175 -20.17 -12.84 -24.28
CA ASP A 175 -20.14 -12.82 -25.75
C ASP A 175 -18.84 -13.37 -26.36
N ARG A 176 -17.93 -13.91 -25.54
CA ARG A 176 -16.69 -14.53 -26.06
C ARG A 176 -16.94 -15.99 -26.48
N PRO A 177 -16.24 -16.51 -27.50
CA PRO A 177 -16.38 -17.89 -27.93
C PRO A 177 -16.22 -18.88 -26.76
N GLY A 178 -17.20 -19.76 -26.60
CA GLY A 178 -17.26 -20.73 -25.49
C GLY A 178 -17.72 -20.14 -24.16
N ALA A 179 -17.94 -18.82 -24.02
CA ALA A 179 -18.31 -18.16 -22.77
C ALA A 179 -17.42 -18.58 -21.57
N PRO A 180 -16.09 -18.38 -21.62
CA PRO A 180 -15.21 -18.68 -20.50
C PRO A 180 -15.55 -17.80 -19.29
N PHE A 181 -15.18 -18.24 -18.09
CA PHE A 181 -15.28 -17.42 -16.88
C PHE A 181 -13.92 -17.17 -16.26
N ARG A 182 -13.80 -16.09 -15.48
CA ARG A 182 -12.58 -15.64 -14.84
C ARG A 182 -12.76 -15.61 -13.34
N LEU A 183 -11.79 -16.14 -12.61
CA LEU A 183 -11.73 -16.08 -11.15
C LEU A 183 -10.62 -15.11 -10.77
N ILE A 184 -10.96 -14.12 -9.94
CA ILE A 184 -9.99 -13.12 -9.45
C ILE A 184 -9.77 -13.35 -7.97
N PHE A 185 -8.55 -13.75 -7.61
CA PHE A 185 -8.17 -14.05 -6.24
C PHE A 185 -7.39 -12.90 -5.58
N ASP A 186 -7.71 -12.62 -4.32
CA ASP A 186 -7.17 -11.53 -3.50
C ASP A 186 -6.54 -12.08 -2.21
N ASP A 187 -5.72 -11.27 -1.54
CA ASP A 187 -5.04 -11.61 -0.28
C ASP A 187 -4.22 -12.91 -0.34
N LEU A 188 -3.55 -13.14 -1.48
CA LEU A 188 -2.65 -14.28 -1.68
C LEU A 188 -1.33 -14.10 -0.92
N ASP A 189 -0.70 -15.21 -0.56
CA ASP A 189 0.69 -15.18 -0.07
C ASP A 189 1.59 -14.69 -1.21
N PRO A 190 2.30 -13.57 -1.05
CA PRO A 190 3.12 -13.01 -2.10
C PRO A 190 4.27 -13.92 -2.55
N ASP A 191 4.72 -14.86 -1.71
CA ASP A 191 5.81 -15.80 -2.00
C ASP A 191 5.31 -17.13 -2.62
N ASP A 192 3.99 -17.33 -2.77
CA ASP A 192 3.37 -18.57 -3.30
C ASP A 192 2.31 -18.29 -4.39
N ILE A 193 2.31 -17.12 -5.03
CA ILE A 193 1.35 -16.80 -6.10
C ILE A 193 1.49 -17.80 -7.26
N ALA A 194 2.72 -18.10 -7.67
CA ALA A 194 2.96 -19.06 -8.75
C ALA A 194 2.60 -20.49 -8.36
N GLY A 195 2.92 -20.91 -7.12
CA GLY A 195 2.55 -22.22 -6.62
C GLY A 195 1.03 -22.39 -6.50
N GLN A 196 0.31 -21.32 -6.15
CA GLN A 196 -1.15 -21.30 -6.16
C GLN A 196 -1.74 -21.45 -7.56
N ALA A 197 -1.21 -20.71 -8.55
CA ALA A 197 -1.63 -20.85 -9.94
C ALA A 197 -1.43 -22.31 -10.42
N GLY A 198 -0.26 -22.90 -10.13
CA GLY A 198 0.03 -24.30 -10.47
C GLY A 198 -0.96 -25.29 -9.83
N ARG A 199 -1.27 -25.15 -8.54
CA ARG A 199 -2.28 -25.99 -7.85
C ARG A 199 -3.70 -25.81 -8.40
N ALA A 200 -4.02 -24.62 -8.91
CA ALA A 200 -5.27 -24.34 -9.60
C ALA A 200 -5.35 -24.98 -11.01
N GLY A 201 -4.24 -25.56 -11.50
CA GLY A 201 -4.17 -26.26 -12.78
C GLY A 201 -3.61 -25.41 -13.92
N TRP A 202 -2.99 -24.26 -13.61
CA TRP A 202 -2.24 -23.49 -14.61
C TRP A 202 -0.93 -24.21 -14.96
N VAL A 203 -0.61 -24.28 -16.25
CA VAL A 203 0.50 -25.10 -16.80
C VAL A 203 1.67 -24.26 -17.34
N GLY A 204 1.73 -22.97 -17.02
CA GLY A 204 2.82 -22.10 -17.47
C GLY A 204 4.08 -22.16 -16.60
N ASP A 205 5.03 -21.27 -16.88
CA ASP A 205 6.30 -21.19 -16.15
C ASP A 205 6.13 -20.53 -14.77
N ALA A 206 6.02 -21.37 -13.74
CA ALA A 206 5.88 -20.92 -12.36
C ALA A 206 7.04 -20.03 -11.87
N ARG A 207 8.26 -20.26 -12.35
CA ARG A 207 9.40 -19.43 -11.96
C ARG A 207 9.29 -18.05 -12.59
N ALA A 208 9.02 -17.98 -13.89
CA ALA A 208 8.84 -16.71 -14.58
C ALA A 208 7.67 -15.88 -14.01
N LEU A 209 6.59 -16.55 -13.58
CA LEU A 209 5.48 -15.89 -12.89
C LEU A 209 5.91 -15.31 -11.55
N GLN A 210 6.60 -16.08 -10.71
CA GLN A 210 7.05 -15.60 -9.40
C GLN A 210 8.09 -14.48 -9.52
N ASP A 211 9.04 -14.60 -10.46
CA ASP A 211 10.02 -13.54 -10.73
C ASP A 211 9.33 -12.22 -11.14
N ARG A 212 8.26 -12.30 -11.93
CA ARG A 212 7.44 -11.13 -12.30
C ARG A 212 6.68 -10.55 -11.12
N VAL A 213 6.07 -11.40 -10.29
CA VAL A 213 5.36 -10.98 -9.07
C VAL A 213 6.31 -10.24 -8.13
N ASP A 214 7.50 -10.80 -7.90
CA ASP A 214 8.53 -10.21 -7.05
C ASP A 214 8.98 -8.84 -7.60
N ALA A 215 9.17 -8.73 -8.93
CA ALA A 215 9.51 -7.47 -9.58
C ALA A 215 8.38 -6.42 -9.46
N LEU A 216 7.12 -6.83 -9.51
CA LEU A 216 5.97 -5.92 -9.36
C LEU A 216 5.81 -5.44 -7.92
N PHE A 217 5.99 -6.30 -6.91
CA PHE A 217 5.87 -5.93 -5.49
C PHE A 217 6.90 -4.89 -5.02
N VAL A 218 7.96 -4.65 -5.80
CA VAL A 218 8.85 -3.49 -5.61
C VAL A 218 8.06 -2.18 -5.70
N TYR A 219 7.04 -2.13 -6.55
CA TYR A 219 6.28 -0.93 -6.88
C TYR A 219 4.88 -0.87 -6.29
N VAL A 220 4.27 -2.02 -5.95
CA VAL A 220 2.87 -2.09 -5.53
C VAL A 220 2.68 -2.77 -4.19
N ASP A 221 1.59 -2.43 -3.50
CA ASP A 221 1.27 -2.95 -2.18
C ASP A 221 0.59 -4.32 -2.24
N ARG A 222 -0.15 -4.58 -3.32
CA ARG A 222 -1.00 -5.76 -3.47
C ARG A 222 -1.16 -6.17 -4.93
N ILE A 223 -1.21 -7.47 -5.18
CA ILE A 223 -1.50 -8.10 -6.46
C ILE A 223 -2.66 -9.08 -6.29
N ARG A 224 -3.66 -8.99 -7.18
CA ARG A 224 -4.68 -10.02 -7.38
C ARG A 224 -4.35 -10.87 -8.59
N LEU A 225 -4.69 -12.15 -8.52
CA LEU A 225 -4.48 -13.10 -9.59
C LEU A 225 -5.80 -13.36 -10.32
N ALA A 226 -5.87 -12.95 -11.58
CA ALA A 226 -6.99 -13.21 -12.47
C ALA A 226 -6.67 -14.44 -13.35
N MET A 227 -7.46 -15.51 -13.20
CA MET A 227 -7.34 -16.76 -13.94
C MET A 227 -8.58 -16.99 -14.79
N THR A 228 -8.44 -17.17 -16.11
CA THR A 228 -9.55 -17.53 -16.98
C THR A 228 -9.66 -19.05 -17.13
N ILE A 229 -10.88 -19.58 -17.06
CA ILE A 229 -11.21 -20.99 -17.27
C ILE A 229 -12.02 -21.09 -18.58
N GLY A 230 -11.41 -21.70 -19.59
CA GLY A 230 -12.04 -22.03 -20.86
C GLY A 230 -12.45 -23.51 -20.93
N ASP A 231 -12.65 -24.01 -22.14
CA ASP A 231 -12.99 -25.41 -22.36
C ASP A 231 -11.88 -26.35 -21.90
N GLY A 232 -10.62 -26.04 -22.18
CA GLY A 232 -9.47 -26.86 -21.78
C GLY A 232 -9.09 -26.81 -20.30
N GLY A 233 -9.82 -26.05 -19.46
CA GLY A 233 -9.42 -25.75 -18.09
C GLY A 233 -8.81 -24.35 -17.95
N ALA A 234 -7.79 -24.21 -17.12
CA ALA A 234 -7.14 -22.91 -16.91
C ALA A 234 -6.36 -22.47 -18.15
N GLU A 235 -6.67 -21.27 -18.64
CA GLU A 235 -6.00 -20.65 -19.78
C GLU A 235 -4.53 -20.31 -19.44
N PRO A 236 -3.64 -20.30 -20.44
CA PRO A 236 -2.21 -20.02 -20.21
C PRO A 236 -1.94 -18.57 -19.81
N GLU A 237 -2.78 -17.63 -20.24
CA GLU A 237 -2.65 -16.21 -19.89
C GLU A 237 -3.26 -15.92 -18.51
N LEU A 238 -2.48 -15.24 -17.67
CA LEU A 238 -2.87 -14.76 -16.35
C LEU A 238 -2.90 -13.23 -16.31
N GLY A 239 -3.80 -12.66 -15.51
CA GLY A 239 -3.78 -11.24 -15.19
C GLY A 239 -3.26 -10.99 -13.77
N LEU A 240 -2.33 -10.05 -13.61
CA LEU A 240 -1.83 -9.57 -12.33
C LEU A 240 -2.36 -8.15 -12.08
N GLU A 241 -3.39 -8.01 -11.27
CA GLU A 241 -3.97 -6.70 -10.93
C GLU A 241 -3.22 -6.09 -9.74
N CYS A 242 -2.46 -5.04 -10.00
CA CYS A 242 -1.53 -4.40 -9.10
C CYS A 242 -2.18 -3.16 -8.47
N PHE A 243 -2.17 -3.04 -7.14
CA PHE A 243 -2.81 -1.96 -6.38
C PHE A 243 -1.81 -1.23 -5.48
N LEU A 244 -2.01 0.07 -5.31
CA LEU A 244 -1.25 0.93 -4.39
C LEU A 244 -2.20 1.72 -3.51
N GLY A 245 -1.95 1.68 -2.20
CA GLY A 245 -2.70 2.45 -1.22
C GLY A 245 -4.19 2.08 -1.13
N PRO A 246 -4.95 2.84 -0.35
CA PRO A 246 -6.40 2.74 -0.31
C PRO A 246 -7.01 3.31 -1.60
N PRO A 247 -8.08 2.70 -2.17
CA PRO A 247 -8.63 3.08 -3.47
C PRO A 247 -9.30 4.46 -3.48
N GLU A 248 -9.55 5.07 -2.31
CA GLU A 248 -10.14 6.41 -2.17
C GLU A 248 -9.13 7.55 -2.35
N VAL A 249 -7.82 7.25 -2.26
CA VAL A 249 -6.78 8.28 -2.31
C VAL A 249 -5.80 7.94 -3.43
N PHE A 250 -5.58 8.90 -4.33
CA PHE A 250 -4.55 8.72 -5.33
C PHE A 250 -3.15 8.69 -4.69
N ASP A 251 -2.50 7.53 -4.75
CA ASP A 251 -1.17 7.34 -4.20
C ASP A 251 -0.10 7.83 -5.19
N ARG A 252 0.74 8.77 -4.75
CA ARG A 252 1.82 9.33 -5.58
C ARG A 252 2.86 8.28 -5.98
N ARG A 253 2.96 7.15 -5.26
CA ARG A 253 3.85 6.03 -5.60
C ARG A 253 3.56 5.44 -6.99
N TRP A 254 2.35 5.65 -7.53
CA TRP A 254 2.03 5.31 -8.92
C TRP A 254 2.98 5.93 -9.94
N ARG A 255 3.51 7.13 -9.68
CA ARG A 255 4.46 7.81 -10.56
C ARG A 255 5.67 6.92 -10.87
N ARG A 256 6.26 6.29 -9.86
CA ARG A 256 7.44 5.42 -10.02
C ARG A 256 7.14 4.20 -10.88
N MET A 257 5.98 3.55 -10.66
CA MET A 257 5.59 2.40 -11.48
C MET A 257 5.38 2.80 -12.93
N LEU A 258 4.68 3.91 -13.18
CA LEU A 258 4.43 4.40 -14.53
C LEU A 258 5.73 4.83 -15.23
N ASP A 259 6.66 5.47 -14.52
CA ASP A 259 8.00 5.80 -15.02
C ASP A 259 8.76 4.55 -15.47
N HIS A 260 8.73 3.51 -14.63
CA HIS A 260 9.35 2.22 -14.96
C HIS A 260 8.71 1.59 -16.21
N LEU A 261 7.38 1.64 -16.33
CA LEU A 261 6.67 1.12 -17.50
C LEU A 261 6.96 1.91 -18.78
N VAL A 262 7.15 3.23 -18.68
CA VAL A 262 7.59 4.06 -19.81
C VAL A 262 9.00 3.67 -20.24
N GLN A 263 9.92 3.52 -19.30
CA GLN A 263 11.29 3.07 -19.59
C GLN A 263 11.32 1.68 -20.23
N ALA A 264 10.41 0.79 -19.84
CA ALA A 264 10.26 -0.54 -20.40
C ALA A 264 9.49 -0.60 -21.74
N GLY A 265 9.05 0.55 -22.28
CA GLY A 265 8.27 0.61 -23.52
C GLY A 265 6.87 -0.01 -23.41
N ARG A 266 6.34 -0.19 -22.19
CA ARG A 266 5.02 -0.75 -21.91
C ARG A 266 3.95 0.31 -21.61
N CYS A 267 4.36 1.57 -21.50
CA CYS A 267 3.50 2.73 -21.32
C CYS A 267 4.02 3.88 -22.18
N THR A 268 3.14 4.59 -22.89
CA THR A 268 3.54 5.83 -23.57
C THR A 268 3.65 7.00 -22.57
N PRO A 269 4.53 7.99 -22.79
CA PRO A 269 4.58 9.18 -21.94
C PRO A 269 3.24 9.91 -21.84
N ALA A 270 2.45 9.93 -22.92
CA ALA A 270 1.11 10.51 -22.96
C ALA A 270 0.14 9.73 -22.07
N ALA A 271 0.07 8.40 -22.18
CA ALA A 271 -0.78 7.57 -21.33
C ALA A 271 -0.41 7.72 -19.84
N ARG A 272 0.89 7.77 -19.53
CA ARG A 272 1.36 8.08 -18.17
C ARG A 272 0.81 9.42 -17.68
N ALA A 273 0.92 10.49 -18.47
CA ALA A 273 0.43 11.82 -18.06
C ALA A 273 -1.08 11.78 -17.79
N SER A 274 -1.87 11.18 -18.70
CA SER A 274 -3.31 11.04 -18.54
C SER A 274 -3.70 10.30 -17.26
N VAL A 275 -3.01 9.20 -16.92
CA VAL A 275 -3.26 8.45 -15.68
C VAL A 275 -2.96 9.27 -14.43
N LEU A 276 -1.89 10.08 -14.45
CA LEU A 276 -1.51 10.91 -13.32
C LEU A 276 -2.41 12.15 -13.13
N GLU A 277 -3.02 12.64 -14.21
CA GLU A 277 -3.90 13.82 -14.22
C GLU A 277 -5.38 13.48 -13.99
N TRP A 278 -5.79 12.24 -14.26
CA TRP A 278 -7.17 11.79 -14.08
C TRP A 278 -7.74 12.02 -12.66
N PRO A 279 -7.02 11.69 -11.57
CA PRO A 279 -7.59 11.70 -10.23
C PRO A 279 -8.03 13.08 -9.73
N GLY A 280 -9.18 13.12 -9.02
CA GLY A 280 -9.68 14.33 -8.37
C GLY A 280 -11.20 14.38 -8.28
N ALA A 281 -11.71 15.28 -7.44
CA ALA A 281 -13.14 15.49 -7.27
C ALA A 281 -13.68 16.54 -8.25
N VAL A 282 -14.87 16.28 -8.78
CA VAL A 282 -15.71 17.24 -9.51
C VAL A 282 -16.93 17.50 -8.64
N ILE A 283 -17.05 18.74 -8.14
CA ILE A 283 -18.02 19.11 -7.09
C ILE A 283 -19.07 20.05 -7.70
N PRO A 284 -20.38 19.85 -7.46
CA PRO A 284 -21.45 20.65 -8.07
C PRO A 284 -21.28 22.16 -7.95
N THR A 285 -20.80 22.64 -6.80
CA THR A 285 -20.65 24.07 -6.50
C THR A 285 -19.44 24.72 -7.16
N THR A 286 -18.50 23.93 -7.67
CA THR A 286 -17.25 24.41 -8.31
C THR A 286 -17.15 24.00 -9.78
N ALA A 287 -18.07 23.19 -10.27
CA ALA A 287 -18.11 22.76 -11.66
C ALA A 287 -18.35 23.96 -12.59
N THR A 288 -17.66 23.96 -13.73
CA THR A 288 -17.76 25.04 -14.72
C THR A 288 -18.90 24.84 -15.72
N ARG A 289 -19.40 23.61 -15.81
CA ARG A 289 -20.51 23.19 -16.69
C ARG A 289 -21.77 22.87 -15.89
N PRO A 290 -22.95 22.90 -16.53
CA PRO A 290 -24.19 22.46 -15.90
C PRO A 290 -24.09 21.03 -15.38
N TRP A 291 -24.49 20.80 -14.14
CA TRP A 291 -24.52 19.46 -13.54
C TRP A 291 -25.48 18.54 -14.31
N PRO A 292 -25.14 17.27 -14.58
CA PRO A 292 -26.00 16.34 -15.31
C PRO A 292 -27.39 16.20 -14.68
N ALA A 293 -28.44 16.29 -15.50
CA ALA A 293 -29.83 16.26 -15.02
C ALA A 293 -30.17 14.98 -14.24
N SER A 294 -29.64 13.83 -14.65
CA SER A 294 -29.83 12.56 -13.93
C SER A 294 -29.26 12.61 -12.50
N LEU A 295 -28.12 13.25 -12.31
CA LEU A 295 -27.50 13.43 -10.99
C LEU A 295 -28.28 14.41 -10.12
N ILE A 296 -28.79 15.51 -10.72
CA ILE A 296 -29.66 16.45 -10.01
C ILE A 296 -30.92 15.74 -9.50
N LEU A 297 -31.56 14.93 -10.35
CA LEU A 297 -32.74 14.16 -9.98
C LEU A 297 -32.43 13.17 -8.85
N ASP A 298 -31.31 12.46 -8.93
CA ASP A 298 -30.88 11.52 -7.89
C ASP A 298 -30.64 12.23 -6.55
N ASP A 299 -29.96 13.39 -6.55
CA ASP A 299 -29.73 14.18 -5.33
C ASP A 299 -31.05 14.67 -4.72
N ILE A 300 -32.02 15.10 -5.53
CA ILE A 300 -33.36 15.54 -5.07
C ILE A 300 -34.13 14.36 -4.47
N VAL A 301 -34.16 13.20 -5.14
CA VAL A 301 -34.91 12.02 -4.68
C VAL A 301 -34.34 11.49 -3.36
N HIS A 302 -33.03 11.52 -3.18
CA HIS A 302 -32.35 10.97 -2.00
C HIS A 302 -32.03 12.01 -0.93
N GLY A 303 -32.32 13.31 -1.16
CA GLY A 303 -32.09 14.39 -0.21
C GLY A 303 -30.62 14.56 0.19
N ARG A 304 -29.68 14.36 -0.75
CA ARG A 304 -28.23 14.41 -0.51
C ARG A 304 -27.53 15.33 -1.51
N THR A 305 -26.28 15.66 -1.23
CA THR A 305 -25.39 16.33 -2.18
C THR A 305 -24.23 15.41 -2.48
N ALA A 306 -24.25 14.82 -3.68
CA ALA A 306 -23.17 13.99 -4.15
C ALA A 306 -22.13 14.80 -4.96
N TRP A 307 -20.95 14.24 -5.13
CA TRP A 307 -19.96 14.69 -6.08
C TRP A 307 -19.40 13.49 -6.85
N LEU A 308 -18.67 13.78 -7.93
CA LEU A 308 -18.04 12.75 -8.74
C LEU A 308 -16.55 12.69 -8.41
N ASP A 309 -16.08 11.52 -7.99
CA ASP A 309 -14.70 11.27 -7.63
C ASP A 309 -14.00 10.49 -8.75
N CYS A 310 -13.12 11.16 -9.47
CA CYS A 310 -12.30 10.56 -10.51
C CYS A 310 -11.14 9.82 -9.84
N ARG A 311 -11.07 8.50 -10.03
CA ARG A 311 -10.12 7.62 -9.36
C ARG A 311 -9.28 6.85 -10.35
N PHE A 312 -8.05 6.57 -9.93
CA PHE A 312 -7.24 5.53 -10.53
C PHE A 312 -7.28 4.30 -9.62
N SER A 313 -7.75 3.18 -10.15
CA SER A 313 -7.98 1.96 -9.36
C SER A 313 -6.71 1.11 -9.28
N HIS A 314 -6.23 0.64 -10.44
CA HIS A 314 -5.12 -0.32 -10.50
C HIS A 314 -4.53 -0.41 -11.92
N LEU A 315 -3.39 -1.10 -12.00
CA LEU A 315 -2.82 -1.57 -13.26
C LEU A 315 -3.01 -3.08 -13.37
N LYS A 316 -3.27 -3.60 -14.56
CA LYS A 316 -3.22 -5.03 -14.83
C LYS A 316 -2.07 -5.35 -15.76
N VAL A 317 -1.24 -6.30 -15.35
CA VAL A 317 -0.12 -6.81 -16.13
C VAL A 317 -0.45 -8.23 -16.57
N SER A 318 -0.50 -8.48 -17.88
CA SER A 318 -0.66 -9.83 -18.41
C SER A 318 0.63 -10.64 -18.24
N HIS A 319 0.49 -11.93 -17.96
CA HIS A 319 1.58 -12.89 -17.88
C HIS A 319 1.26 -14.15 -18.69
N GLY A 320 2.20 -14.56 -19.54
CA GLY A 320 2.01 -15.68 -20.47
C GLY A 320 1.15 -15.33 -21.69
N GLY A 321 1.12 -16.24 -22.67
CA GLY A 321 0.36 -16.05 -23.91
C GLY A 321 0.91 -14.95 -24.82
N PHE A 322 0.09 -14.52 -25.79
CA PHE A 322 0.48 -13.52 -26.79
C PHE A 322 0.60 -12.10 -26.24
N ALA A 323 -0.08 -11.81 -25.12
CA ALA A 323 -0.11 -10.50 -24.49
C ALA A 323 0.90 -10.37 -23.33
N ASP A 324 1.94 -11.22 -23.26
CA ASP A 324 2.88 -11.19 -22.14
C ASP A 324 3.51 -9.80 -21.92
N GLY A 325 3.31 -9.28 -20.71
CA GLY A 325 3.78 -7.95 -20.31
C GLY A 325 2.96 -6.78 -20.86
N ALA A 326 1.83 -7.03 -21.52
CA ALA A 326 0.85 -5.98 -21.82
C ALA A 326 0.33 -5.37 -20.51
N VAL A 327 0.16 -4.05 -20.49
CA VAL A 327 -0.31 -3.32 -19.31
C VAL A 327 -1.56 -2.53 -19.64
N LYS A 328 -2.56 -2.65 -18.78
CA LYS A 328 -3.80 -1.88 -18.83
C LYS A 328 -3.98 -1.09 -17.55
N ALA A 329 -4.50 0.13 -17.67
CA ALA A 329 -4.86 0.98 -16.54
C ALA A 329 -6.39 1.01 -16.37
N TYR A 330 -6.84 0.88 -15.12
CA TYR A 330 -8.24 0.98 -14.75
C TYR A 330 -8.45 2.30 -14.02
N MET A 331 -9.06 3.24 -14.71
CA MET A 331 -9.45 4.55 -14.18
C MET A 331 -10.98 4.60 -14.11
N GLY A 332 -11.55 5.51 -13.36
CA GLY A 332 -13.01 5.61 -13.32
C GLY A 332 -13.52 6.84 -12.61
N VAL A 333 -14.83 6.98 -12.63
CA VAL A 333 -15.58 7.98 -11.87
C VAL A 333 -16.58 7.26 -10.99
N LEU A 334 -16.59 7.63 -9.71
CA LEU A 334 -17.56 7.13 -8.74
C LEU A 334 -18.28 8.29 -8.10
N GLU A 335 -19.59 8.16 -7.96
CA GLU A 335 -20.33 9.04 -7.07
C GLU A 335 -19.90 8.81 -5.62
N ALA A 336 -19.63 9.92 -4.94
CA ALA A 336 -19.28 9.96 -3.53
C ALA A 336 -20.17 10.98 -2.81
N THR A 337 -20.41 10.72 -1.54
CA THR A 337 -21.13 11.61 -0.63
C THR A 337 -20.23 11.93 0.55
N ALA A 338 -20.56 13.01 1.28
CA ALA A 338 -19.87 13.34 2.52
C ALA A 338 -19.81 12.07 3.37
N PRO A 339 -18.62 11.54 3.68
CA PRO A 339 -18.54 10.41 4.57
C PRO A 339 -19.13 10.86 5.90
N ASP A 340 -19.95 10.02 6.53
CA ASP A 340 -20.09 10.10 7.97
C ASP A 340 -18.67 9.96 8.53
N VAL A 341 -18.16 11.01 9.18
CA VAL A 341 -16.83 10.98 9.80
C VAL A 341 -16.92 10.07 11.02
N VAL A 342 -16.96 8.77 10.79
CA VAL A 342 -16.84 7.76 11.82
C VAL A 342 -15.36 7.71 12.15
N ARG A 343 -14.95 8.52 13.13
CA ARG A 343 -13.65 8.33 13.78
C ARG A 343 -13.69 6.95 14.43
N ALA A 344 -12.91 6.01 13.89
CA ALA A 344 -12.68 4.75 14.57
C ALA A 344 -12.18 5.07 15.98
N ALA A 345 -12.88 4.57 16.99
CA ALA A 345 -12.42 4.72 18.36
C ALA A 345 -11.03 4.08 18.48
N PRO A 346 -10.09 4.70 19.21
CA PRO A 346 -8.82 4.05 19.49
C PRO A 346 -9.10 2.69 20.16
N PRO A 347 -8.34 1.64 19.83
CA PRO A 347 -8.58 0.35 20.45
C PRO A 347 -8.32 0.43 21.95
N ALA A 348 -9.12 -0.31 22.69
CA ALA A 348 -9.09 -0.32 24.15
C ALA A 348 -7.73 -0.79 24.68
N VAL A 349 -7.42 -0.36 25.90
CA VAL A 349 -6.34 -0.91 26.71
C VAL A 349 -6.93 -2.05 27.56
N PRO A 350 -6.28 -3.22 27.66
CA PRO A 350 -6.74 -4.32 28.53
C PRO A 350 -6.80 -3.89 30.00
N GLU A 351 -7.73 -4.46 30.77
CA GLU A 351 -7.86 -4.17 32.21
C GLU A 351 -6.64 -4.66 33.02
N THR A 352 -6.01 -5.75 32.59
CA THR A 352 -4.79 -6.29 33.19
C THR A 352 -3.62 -6.17 32.22
N PRO A 353 -2.50 -5.53 32.62
CA PRO A 353 -1.30 -5.48 31.79
C PRO A 353 -0.77 -6.87 31.43
N ARG A 354 -0.30 -7.04 30.20
CA ARG A 354 0.33 -8.29 29.76
C ARG A 354 1.67 -8.51 30.45
N ARG A 355 2.08 -9.78 30.58
CA ARG A 355 3.46 -10.11 30.98
C ARG A 355 4.43 -9.72 29.87
N LEU A 356 5.72 -9.58 30.20
CA LEU A 356 6.75 -9.14 29.25
C LEU A 356 6.79 -9.96 27.95
N ASP A 357 6.82 -11.30 28.04
CA ASP A 357 6.88 -12.16 26.86
C ASP A 357 5.57 -12.12 26.04
N GLU A 358 4.41 -12.10 26.71
CA GLU A 358 3.10 -11.96 26.05
C GLU A 358 2.97 -10.61 25.33
N ALA A 359 3.51 -9.53 25.91
CA ALA A 359 3.53 -8.22 25.30
C ALA A 359 4.41 -8.19 24.04
N ILE A 360 5.58 -8.84 24.08
CA ILE A 360 6.47 -8.99 22.93
C ILE A 360 5.77 -9.79 21.82
N GLU A 361 5.15 -10.93 22.14
CA GLU A 361 4.42 -11.76 21.16
C GLU A 361 3.25 -11.00 20.52
N ALA A 362 2.48 -10.26 21.31
CA ALA A 362 1.37 -9.45 20.81
C ALA A 362 1.87 -8.33 19.88
N ALA A 363 2.99 -7.68 20.21
CA ALA A 363 3.59 -6.65 19.38
C ALA A 363 4.14 -7.21 18.06
N ILE A 364 4.77 -8.39 18.08
CA ILE A 364 5.21 -9.08 16.86
C ILE A 364 4.01 -9.36 15.97
N ARG A 365 2.94 -9.95 16.52
CA ARG A 365 1.71 -10.23 15.76
C ARG A 365 1.14 -8.98 15.12
N PHE A 366 0.98 -7.89 15.90
CA PHE A 366 0.52 -6.61 15.39
C PHE A 366 1.35 -6.13 14.20
N LEU A 367 2.68 -6.14 14.31
CA LEU A 367 3.55 -5.68 13.23
C LEU A 367 3.47 -6.62 12.01
N LEU A 368 3.36 -7.93 12.20
CA LEU A 368 3.21 -8.88 11.09
C LEU A 368 1.89 -8.66 10.34
N ASP A 369 0.81 -8.33 11.05
CA ASP A 369 -0.52 -8.06 10.49
C ASP A 369 -0.63 -6.66 9.87
N ALA A 370 0.19 -5.70 10.32
CA ALA A 370 0.21 -4.32 9.82
C ALA A 370 0.85 -4.17 8.43
N ARG A 371 1.46 -5.23 7.88
CA ARG A 371 2.08 -5.20 6.54
C ARG A 371 1.03 -5.15 5.45
N VAL A 372 1.34 -4.47 4.35
CA VAL A 372 0.65 -4.74 3.08
C VAL A 372 1.07 -6.10 2.52
N GLN A 373 0.31 -6.64 1.56
CA GLN A 373 0.59 -7.96 0.96
C GLN A 373 2.02 -8.07 0.42
N ALA A 374 2.54 -7.00 -0.21
CA ALA A 374 3.91 -6.95 -0.68
C ALA A 374 4.95 -7.12 0.43
N GLY A 375 4.62 -6.81 1.69
CA GLY A 375 5.52 -6.91 2.84
C GLY A 375 6.04 -5.58 3.37
N TRP A 376 5.59 -4.45 2.81
CA TRP A 376 5.93 -3.11 3.32
C TRP A 376 5.17 -2.78 4.61
N TRP A 377 5.81 -2.01 5.49
CA TRP A 377 5.14 -1.28 6.55
C TRP A 377 4.94 0.17 6.12
N LEU A 378 3.69 0.63 6.20
CA LEU A 378 3.29 1.97 5.77
C LEU A 378 2.84 2.81 6.96
N ASP A 379 3.43 3.99 7.15
CA ASP A 379 3.08 4.89 8.26
C ASP A 379 3.17 6.37 7.86
N TYR A 380 2.85 7.30 8.76
CA TYR A 380 2.88 8.76 8.53
C TYR A 380 2.07 9.20 7.29
N ARG A 381 0.77 8.91 7.31
CA ARG A 381 -0.18 9.30 6.25
C ARG A 381 -0.60 10.77 6.34
N GLY A 382 -1.19 11.30 5.27
CA GLY A 382 -1.80 12.64 5.24
C GLY A 382 -0.90 13.77 4.75
N PHE A 383 0.29 13.44 4.23
CA PHE A 383 1.27 14.40 3.71
C PHE A 383 1.21 14.52 2.19
N GLY A 384 1.63 15.68 1.67
CA GLY A 384 1.76 15.90 0.23
C GLY A 384 2.77 14.95 -0.40
N GLU A 385 3.78 14.53 0.35
CA GLU A 385 4.85 13.59 -0.02
C GLU A 385 4.37 12.13 -0.10
N GLY A 386 3.13 11.86 0.32
CA GLY A 386 2.58 10.51 0.41
C GLY A 386 2.99 9.78 1.69
N VAL A 387 2.63 8.50 1.77
CA VAL A 387 2.90 7.64 2.94
C VAL A 387 4.39 7.29 3.06
N ALA A 388 4.90 7.20 4.29
CA ALA A 388 6.24 6.67 4.55
C ALA A 388 6.23 5.15 4.38
N GLU A 389 7.24 4.62 3.69
CA GLU A 389 7.29 3.22 3.27
C GLU A 389 8.68 2.61 3.48
N GLU A 390 9.72 3.09 2.77
CA GLU A 390 11.05 2.48 2.81
C GLU A 390 11.69 2.64 4.18
N TRP A 391 11.70 3.87 4.71
CA TRP A 391 12.19 4.21 6.04
C TRP A 391 11.51 3.41 7.15
N VAL A 392 10.17 3.43 7.17
CA VAL A 392 9.37 2.71 8.18
C VAL A 392 9.63 1.21 8.07
N THR A 393 9.66 0.67 6.85
CA THR A 393 9.92 -0.75 6.61
C THR A 393 11.30 -1.17 7.13
N ALA A 394 12.33 -0.36 6.89
CA ALA A 394 13.66 -0.61 7.40
C ALA A 394 13.70 -0.57 8.93
N ARG A 395 13.09 0.44 9.56
CA ARG A 395 13.06 0.59 11.02
C ARG A 395 12.30 -0.54 11.71
N VAL A 396 11.13 -0.92 11.18
CA VAL A 396 10.29 -2.00 11.71
C VAL A 396 10.96 -3.35 11.49
N GLY A 397 11.47 -3.59 10.27
CA GLY A 397 12.22 -4.81 9.96
C GLY A 397 13.41 -5.01 10.90
N HIS A 398 14.18 -3.96 11.20
CA HIS A 398 15.28 -4.04 12.16
C HIS A 398 14.81 -4.43 13.56
N ALA A 399 13.71 -3.85 14.06
CA ALA A 399 13.14 -4.23 15.36
C ALA A 399 12.73 -5.70 15.41
N LEU A 400 12.16 -6.22 14.32
CA LEU A 400 11.73 -7.61 14.21
C LEU A 400 12.92 -8.58 14.24
N VAL A 401 14.06 -8.23 13.63
CA VAL A 401 15.28 -9.05 13.68
C VAL A 401 15.78 -9.20 15.12
N GLU A 402 15.70 -8.15 15.94
CA GLU A 402 16.15 -8.18 17.35
C GLU A 402 15.38 -9.20 18.19
N THR A 403 14.17 -9.59 17.79
CA THR A 403 13.33 -10.52 18.56
C THR A 403 13.84 -11.96 18.52
N GLY A 404 14.54 -12.36 17.45
CA GLY A 404 14.90 -13.74 17.16
C GLY A 404 13.72 -14.65 16.78
N ASP A 405 12.50 -14.11 16.65
CA ASP A 405 11.32 -14.89 16.28
C ASP A 405 11.38 -15.31 14.80
N PRO A 406 11.11 -16.59 14.45
CA PRO A 406 11.22 -17.06 13.07
C PRO A 406 10.31 -16.34 12.08
N ALA A 407 9.07 -16.01 12.46
CA ALA A 407 8.14 -15.32 11.58
C ALA A 407 8.55 -13.85 11.40
N ALA A 408 9.01 -13.21 12.47
CA ALA A 408 9.60 -11.87 12.45
C ALA A 408 10.84 -11.80 11.54
N LEU A 409 11.73 -12.80 11.61
CA LEU A 409 12.91 -12.91 10.75
C LEU A 409 12.54 -13.11 9.28
N ALA A 410 11.54 -13.94 8.98
CA ALA A 410 11.08 -14.14 7.61
C ALA A 410 10.49 -12.84 7.03
N ALA A 411 9.70 -12.11 7.82
CA ALA A 411 9.15 -10.82 7.45
C ALA A 411 10.25 -9.77 7.18
N ALA A 412 11.24 -9.69 8.07
CA ALA A 412 12.37 -8.78 7.92
C ALA A 412 13.24 -9.12 6.69
N ALA A 413 13.45 -10.42 6.42
CA ALA A 413 14.17 -10.86 5.22
C ALA A 413 13.42 -10.48 3.93
N ARG A 414 12.09 -10.63 3.90
CA ARG A 414 11.26 -10.17 2.79
C ARG A 414 11.36 -8.65 2.60
N ALA A 415 11.26 -7.89 3.67
CA ALA A 415 11.43 -6.43 3.63
C ALA A 415 12.79 -6.01 3.07
N TRP A 416 13.86 -6.70 3.46
CA TRP A 416 15.18 -6.46 2.87
C TRP A 416 15.22 -6.76 1.38
N ARG A 417 14.62 -7.86 0.88
CA ARG A 417 14.58 -8.14 -0.57
C ARG A 417 13.94 -7.00 -1.35
N LEU A 418 12.83 -6.47 -0.84
CA LEU A 418 12.12 -5.35 -1.45
C LEU A 418 12.98 -4.07 -1.47
N LEU A 419 13.60 -3.73 -0.33
CA LEU A 419 14.51 -2.60 -0.21
C LEU A 419 15.72 -2.75 -1.15
N ALA A 420 16.39 -3.90 -1.14
CA ALA A 420 17.53 -4.18 -1.99
C ALA A 420 17.18 -4.04 -3.49
N ALA A 421 16.02 -4.56 -3.91
CA ALA A 421 15.55 -4.43 -5.29
C ALA A 421 15.35 -2.96 -5.72
N ARG A 422 14.98 -2.05 -4.79
CA ARG A 422 14.79 -0.63 -5.09
C ARG A 422 16.06 0.17 -5.34
N THR A 423 17.22 -0.38 -5.00
CA THR A 423 18.52 0.26 -5.29
C THR A 423 18.88 0.19 -6.77
N ALA A 424 18.21 -0.66 -7.55
CA ALA A 424 18.34 -0.66 -9.00
C ALA A 424 17.78 0.65 -9.58
N GLY A 425 18.67 1.57 -9.96
CA GLY A 425 18.32 2.87 -10.55
C GLY A 425 18.30 4.06 -9.59
N ARG A 426 18.58 3.86 -8.29
CA ARG A 426 18.67 4.95 -7.30
C ARG A 426 19.69 4.61 -6.20
N PRO A 427 20.66 5.47 -5.90
CA PRO A 427 21.55 5.26 -4.77
C PRO A 427 20.82 5.62 -3.46
N GLY A 428 20.75 4.67 -2.52
CA GLY A 428 20.10 4.85 -1.21
C GLY A 428 18.58 4.70 -1.20
N TRP A 429 18.00 4.91 -0.01
CA TRP A 429 16.57 4.83 0.28
C TRP A 429 16.07 6.16 0.86
N GLY A 430 14.76 6.39 0.84
CA GLY A 430 14.15 7.63 1.33
C GLY A 430 12.88 7.40 2.16
N TRP A 431 12.09 8.46 2.30
CA TRP A 431 10.75 8.39 2.91
C TRP A 431 9.89 7.30 2.26
N ASN A 432 9.86 7.28 0.92
CA ASN A 432 9.23 6.27 0.10
C ASN A 432 9.94 6.15 -1.26
N GLY A 433 9.34 5.35 -2.15
CA GLY A 433 9.92 5.12 -3.48
C GLY A 433 9.99 6.34 -4.41
N VAL A 434 9.27 7.43 -4.11
CA VAL A 434 9.16 8.63 -4.96
C VAL A 434 9.99 9.79 -4.44
N GLU A 435 9.99 10.00 -3.13
CA GLU A 435 10.74 11.10 -2.51
C GLU A 435 12.26 10.88 -2.60
N PRO A 436 13.08 11.94 -2.56
CA PRO A 436 14.55 11.84 -2.64
C PRO A 436 15.15 10.88 -1.61
N ALA A 437 16.30 10.27 -1.94
CA ALA A 437 17.02 9.44 -0.97
C ALA A 437 17.64 10.32 0.11
N ASP A 438 17.70 9.76 1.31
CA ASP A 438 18.21 10.45 2.48
C ASP A 438 19.05 9.51 3.35
N ALA A 439 19.91 10.11 4.17
CA ALA A 439 20.83 9.37 5.01
C ALA A 439 20.15 8.58 6.14
N ASP A 440 19.01 9.02 6.67
CA ASP A 440 18.36 8.34 7.80
C ASP A 440 17.69 7.05 7.33
N SER A 441 16.88 7.14 6.27
CA SER A 441 16.27 5.99 5.59
C SER A 441 17.31 4.99 5.14
N THR A 442 18.42 5.49 4.58
CA THR A 442 19.53 4.64 4.15
C THR A 442 20.25 3.99 5.34
N ALA A 443 20.50 4.71 6.42
CA ALA A 443 21.11 4.16 7.62
C ALA A 443 20.25 3.03 8.21
N TRP A 444 18.93 3.23 8.32
CA TRP A 444 18.02 2.18 8.79
C TRP A 444 17.98 0.97 7.88
N ALA A 445 17.96 1.16 6.55
CA ALA A 445 17.98 0.04 5.60
C ALA A 445 19.27 -0.76 5.72
N LEU A 446 20.43 -0.08 5.80
CA LEU A 446 21.72 -0.74 6.02
C LEU A 446 21.79 -1.44 7.38
N ARG A 447 21.19 -0.89 8.44
CA ARG A 447 21.14 -1.56 9.74
C ARG A 447 20.36 -2.87 9.66
N LEU A 448 19.21 -2.88 8.98
CA LEU A 448 18.46 -4.10 8.69
C LEU A 448 19.32 -5.10 7.90
N GLY A 449 19.99 -4.64 6.85
CA GLY A 449 20.92 -5.46 6.06
C GLY A 449 22.07 -6.06 6.88
N GLU A 450 22.71 -5.28 7.77
CA GLU A 450 23.77 -5.77 8.65
C GLU A 450 23.24 -6.81 9.64
N ALA A 451 22.06 -6.56 10.23
CA ALA A 451 21.43 -7.47 11.18
C ALA A 451 21.02 -8.82 10.54
N LEU A 452 20.71 -8.81 9.24
CA LEU A 452 20.40 -10.01 8.44
C LEU A 452 21.63 -10.65 7.77
N GLY A 453 22.84 -10.09 7.95
CA GLY A 453 24.06 -10.61 7.32
C GLY A 453 24.15 -10.41 5.81
N ARG A 454 23.58 -9.31 5.27
CA ARG A 454 23.44 -9.05 3.82
C ARG A 454 24.46 -8.08 3.25
N GLN A 455 25.59 -7.88 3.93
CA GLN A 455 26.61 -6.90 3.55
C GLN A 455 27.28 -7.18 2.20
N SER A 456 27.20 -8.43 1.70
CA SER A 456 27.74 -8.83 0.40
C SER A 456 26.80 -8.53 -0.78
N GLU A 457 25.56 -8.11 -0.53
CA GLU A 457 24.59 -7.87 -1.59
C GLU A 457 24.81 -6.51 -2.28
N PRO A 458 24.61 -6.40 -3.61
CA PRO A 458 24.83 -5.16 -4.35
C PRO A 458 24.06 -3.95 -3.80
N GLY A 459 22.81 -4.16 -3.36
CA GLY A 459 22.00 -3.09 -2.77
C GLY A 459 22.58 -2.52 -1.48
N PHE A 460 23.20 -3.37 -0.65
CA PHE A 460 23.91 -2.93 0.55
C PHE A 460 25.12 -2.05 0.17
N ALA A 461 25.93 -2.52 -0.79
CA ALA A 461 27.10 -1.77 -1.25
C ALA A 461 26.74 -0.40 -1.83
N ALA A 462 25.67 -0.34 -2.64
CA ALA A 462 25.16 0.90 -3.22
C ALA A 462 24.65 1.87 -2.14
N GLY A 463 23.88 1.37 -1.17
CA GLY A 463 23.40 2.17 -0.05
C GLY A 463 24.53 2.69 0.84
N LEU A 464 25.55 1.88 1.11
CA LEU A 464 26.72 2.30 1.90
C LEU A 464 27.53 3.38 1.18
N ALA A 465 27.73 3.24 -0.14
CA ALA A 465 28.39 4.27 -0.95
C ALA A 465 27.62 5.59 -0.94
N PHE A 466 26.28 5.53 -1.01
CA PHE A 466 25.41 6.70 -0.85
C PHE A 466 25.59 7.34 0.53
N LEU A 467 25.43 6.58 1.61
CA LEU A 467 25.50 7.09 2.98
C LEU A 467 26.86 7.73 3.31
N ARG A 468 27.97 7.18 2.80
CA ARG A 468 29.30 7.76 3.00
C ARG A 468 29.44 9.19 2.47
N ARG A 469 28.71 9.56 1.41
CA ARG A 469 28.72 10.93 0.88
C ARG A 469 28.05 11.93 1.84
N HIS A 470 27.17 11.44 2.72
CA HIS A 470 26.47 12.26 3.71
C HIS A 470 27.25 12.47 5.00
N VAL A 471 28.36 11.74 5.20
CA VAL A 471 29.24 11.93 6.35
C VAL A 471 30.15 13.13 6.06
N GLY A 472 29.94 14.22 6.78
CA GLY A 472 30.74 15.44 6.70
C GLY A 472 32.16 15.24 7.22
N ALA A 473 33.04 16.20 6.92
CA ALA A 473 34.44 16.17 7.37
C ALA A 473 34.60 16.18 8.89
N ASP A 474 33.62 16.72 9.62
CA ASP A 474 33.56 16.70 11.08
C ASP A 474 32.98 15.38 11.64
N GLY A 475 32.53 14.47 10.79
CA GLY A 475 31.86 13.22 11.15
C GLY A 475 30.34 13.35 11.34
N GLY A 476 29.78 14.56 11.28
CA GLY A 476 28.34 14.77 11.34
C GLY A 476 27.67 14.28 10.05
N VAL A 477 26.45 13.75 10.16
CA VAL A 477 25.71 13.21 9.00
C VAL A 477 24.56 14.13 8.62
N VAL A 478 24.53 14.54 7.36
CA VAL A 478 23.46 15.38 6.79
C VAL A 478 22.33 14.51 6.25
N THR A 479 21.06 14.88 6.46
CA THR A 479 19.93 14.09 5.93
C THR A 479 19.93 14.12 4.41
N TYR A 480 20.01 15.31 3.83
CA TYR A 480 19.97 15.53 2.40
C TYR A 480 21.23 16.25 1.93
N LEU A 481 21.77 15.81 0.78
CA LEU A 481 22.69 16.61 0.00
C LEU A 481 21.87 17.53 -0.92
N ALA A 482 22.21 18.83 -0.93
CA ALA A 482 21.46 19.83 -1.70
C ALA A 482 21.34 19.47 -3.19
N GLU A 483 22.43 18.98 -3.79
CA GLU A 483 22.49 18.55 -5.18
C GLU A 483 21.56 17.37 -5.50
N ASP A 484 21.53 16.36 -4.62
CA ASP A 484 20.74 15.15 -4.83
C ASP A 484 19.27 15.44 -4.64
N HIS A 485 18.94 16.25 -3.63
CA HIS A 485 17.56 16.69 -3.41
C HIS A 485 17.07 17.56 -4.58
N ALA A 486 17.84 18.55 -5.04
CA ALA A 486 17.44 19.43 -6.13
C ALA A 486 17.16 18.65 -7.43
N ARG A 487 18.01 17.67 -7.76
CA ARG A 487 17.83 16.78 -8.91
C ARG A 487 16.56 15.93 -8.81
N ALA A 488 16.28 15.36 -7.65
CA ALA A 488 15.14 14.46 -7.46
C ALA A 488 13.79 15.19 -7.29
N SER A 489 13.82 16.45 -6.82
CA SER A 489 12.61 17.21 -6.50
C SER A 489 12.22 18.25 -7.55
N GLU A 490 12.80 18.18 -8.75
CA GLU A 490 12.60 19.14 -9.85
C GLU A 490 12.90 20.59 -9.42
N GLY A 491 13.93 20.78 -8.59
CA GLY A 491 14.36 22.09 -8.11
C GLY A 491 13.49 22.72 -7.02
N ARG A 492 12.61 21.95 -6.35
CA ARG A 492 11.84 22.46 -5.20
C ARG A 492 12.77 22.97 -4.10
N VAL A 493 12.48 24.19 -3.63
CA VAL A 493 13.21 24.83 -2.52
C VAL A 493 12.92 24.08 -1.23
N ILE A 494 13.98 23.71 -0.51
CA ILE A 494 13.90 23.08 0.82
C ILE A 494 14.40 24.02 1.90
N ASN A 495 14.07 23.69 3.14
CA ASN A 495 14.63 24.36 4.30
C ASN A 495 16.15 24.16 4.35
N ALA A 496 16.91 25.24 4.52
CA ALA A 496 18.38 25.17 4.56
C ALA A 496 18.92 24.30 5.71
N GLY A 497 18.15 24.13 6.78
CA GLY A 497 18.49 23.22 7.88
C GLY A 497 18.54 21.76 7.45
N TRP A 498 17.81 21.35 6.41
CA TRP A 498 17.76 19.94 5.94
C TRP A 498 19.10 19.42 5.42
N THR A 499 20.03 20.33 5.08
CA THR A 499 21.37 20.03 4.59
C THR A 499 22.46 20.23 5.64
N ALA A 500 22.08 20.49 6.90
CA ALA A 500 23.00 20.52 8.03
C ALA A 500 23.19 19.13 8.65
N ALA A 501 24.23 18.98 9.49
CA ALA A 501 24.44 17.75 10.23
C ALA A 501 23.36 17.58 11.32
N HIS A 502 22.79 16.39 11.42
CA HIS A 502 21.70 16.10 12.35
C HIS A 502 22.10 15.04 13.36
N GLY A 503 21.93 15.34 14.65
CA GLY A 503 22.30 14.41 15.72
C GLY A 503 21.55 13.09 15.67
N CYS A 504 20.24 13.11 15.37
CA CYS A 504 19.44 11.89 15.21
C CYS A 504 19.93 10.98 14.06
N VAL A 505 20.27 11.56 12.90
CA VAL A 505 20.74 10.82 11.73
C VAL A 505 22.17 10.33 11.92
N THR A 506 23.02 11.16 12.52
CA THR A 506 24.39 10.79 12.89
C THR A 506 24.40 9.63 13.88
N ALA A 507 23.51 9.66 14.87
CA ALA A 507 23.33 8.58 15.84
C ALA A 507 22.91 7.26 15.19
N ALA A 508 21.88 7.28 14.33
CA ALA A 508 21.45 6.09 13.59
C ALA A 508 22.56 5.53 12.70
N THR A 509 23.33 6.40 12.05
CA THR A 509 24.46 6.04 11.18
C THR A 509 25.61 5.40 11.97
N ALA A 510 25.95 5.95 13.14
CA ALA A 510 27.03 5.46 14.00
C ALA A 510 26.84 4.01 14.49
N CYS A 511 25.61 3.48 14.45
CA CYS A 511 25.34 2.09 14.77
C CYS A 511 25.92 1.10 13.73
N LEU A 512 26.17 1.53 12.50
CA LEU A 512 26.69 0.67 11.42
C LEU A 512 28.16 0.31 11.66
N SER A 513 28.49 -0.97 11.48
CA SER A 513 29.90 -1.43 11.58
C SER A 513 30.74 -1.01 10.38
N THR A 514 30.10 -0.79 9.24
CA THR A 514 30.73 -0.55 7.92
C THR A 514 30.99 0.93 7.60
N ILE A 515 30.47 1.87 8.40
CA ILE A 515 30.60 3.31 8.14
C ILE A 515 31.91 3.92 8.69
N GLY A 516 32.53 3.30 9.69
CA GLY A 516 33.69 3.82 10.42
C GLY A 516 33.31 4.57 11.70
N ASP A 517 34.28 5.21 12.34
CA ASP A 517 34.12 5.77 13.70
C ASP A 517 33.78 7.26 13.75
N ALA A 518 33.94 7.99 12.64
CA ALA A 518 33.76 9.45 12.59
C ALA A 518 32.38 9.91 13.10
N PRO A 519 31.25 9.26 12.76
CA PRO A 519 29.95 9.58 13.35
C PRO A 519 29.92 9.42 14.89
N ALA A 520 30.51 8.36 15.43
CA ALA A 520 30.57 8.16 16.88
C ALA A 520 31.45 9.22 17.58
N GLU A 521 32.55 9.63 16.96
CA GLU A 521 33.38 10.74 17.46
C GLU A 521 32.63 12.07 17.46
N TRP A 522 31.84 12.33 16.42
CA TRP A 522 30.96 13.50 16.38
C TRP A 522 29.98 13.49 17.55
N LEU A 523 29.30 12.36 17.81
CA LEU A 523 28.38 12.24 18.94
C LEU A 523 29.06 12.56 20.27
N ARG A 524 30.27 12.04 20.52
CA ARG A 524 31.02 12.28 21.77
C ARG A 524 31.28 13.75 22.06
N ARG A 525 31.37 14.59 21.01
CA ARG A 525 31.56 16.05 21.11
C ARG A 525 30.26 16.83 21.24
N HIS A 526 29.12 16.23 20.91
CA HIS A 526 27.83 16.90 20.80
C HIS A 526 26.79 16.45 21.84
N GLN A 527 27.18 15.62 22.83
CA GLN A 527 26.34 15.40 23.99
C GLN A 527 26.25 16.69 24.83
N ARG A 528 25.03 17.10 25.18
CA ARG A 528 24.79 18.23 26.06
C ARG A 528 25.21 17.90 27.51
N PRO A 529 25.48 18.92 28.35
CA PRO A 529 25.85 18.69 29.76
C PRO A 529 24.83 17.92 30.59
N ASP A 530 23.55 17.95 30.21
CA ASP A 530 22.47 17.22 30.87
C ASP A 530 22.35 15.75 30.41
N GLY A 531 23.20 15.31 29.48
CA GLY A 531 23.25 13.93 28.98
C GLY A 531 22.48 13.69 27.69
N VAL A 532 21.75 14.69 27.18
CA VAL A 532 20.94 14.57 25.95
C VAL A 532 21.80 14.68 24.69
N PHE A 533 21.46 13.88 23.68
CA PHE A 533 21.92 14.11 22.30
C PHE A 533 20.77 14.76 21.51
N PRO A 534 20.98 15.95 20.91
CA PRO A 534 19.91 16.68 20.25
C PRO A 534 19.47 16.01 18.95
N GLY A 535 18.15 15.94 18.74
CA GLY A 535 17.53 15.58 17.46
C GLY A 535 17.22 16.81 16.59
N TYR A 536 16.95 16.58 15.30
CA TYR A 536 16.45 17.61 14.38
C TYR A 536 15.00 17.34 13.96
N TRP A 537 14.71 16.12 13.50
CA TRP A 537 13.39 15.73 12.98
C TRP A 537 12.37 15.33 14.03
N TRP A 538 12.78 15.17 15.28
CA TRP A 538 11.97 14.51 16.31
C TRP A 538 11.56 15.50 17.38
N LEU A 539 10.26 15.48 17.72
CA LEU A 539 9.75 16.24 18.87
C LEU A 539 10.38 15.75 20.18
N GLU A 540 10.54 14.43 20.31
CA GLU A 540 11.08 13.79 21.51
C GLU A 540 12.61 13.66 21.42
N GLU A 541 13.34 14.42 22.24
CA GLU A 541 14.82 14.37 22.30
C GLU A 541 15.37 12.99 22.71
N GLY A 542 14.52 12.16 23.33
CA GLY A 542 14.84 10.78 23.70
C GLY A 542 15.25 9.93 22.49
N TYR A 543 14.76 10.24 21.28
CA TYR A 543 15.05 9.43 20.10
C TYR A 543 16.53 9.48 19.72
N ALA A 544 17.07 10.68 19.54
CA ALA A 544 18.49 10.85 19.20
C ALA A 544 19.40 10.34 20.33
N THR A 545 18.97 10.50 21.58
CA THR A 545 19.70 10.02 22.76
C THR A 545 19.78 8.50 22.81
N ASP A 546 18.67 7.79 22.58
CA ASP A 546 18.62 6.33 22.53
C ASP A 546 19.58 5.76 21.47
N GLN A 547 19.51 6.29 20.25
CA GLN A 547 20.36 5.85 19.15
C GLN A 547 21.84 6.14 19.41
N ALA A 548 22.16 7.28 20.04
CA ALA A 548 23.54 7.63 20.36
C ALA A 548 24.12 6.71 21.45
N VAL A 549 23.32 6.38 22.48
CA VAL A 549 23.72 5.42 23.51
C VAL A 549 23.97 4.05 22.90
N GLU A 550 23.08 3.58 22.02
CA GLU A 550 23.29 2.32 21.29
C GLU A 550 24.59 2.33 20.49
N ALA A 551 24.85 3.39 19.73
CA ALA A 551 26.09 3.53 18.95
C ALA A 551 27.35 3.44 19.82
N LEU A 552 27.37 4.11 20.98
CA LEU A 552 28.50 4.05 21.91
C LEU A 552 28.68 2.65 22.54
N VAL A 553 27.59 1.98 22.89
CA VAL A 553 27.63 0.59 23.37
C VAL A 553 28.19 -0.35 22.30
N LEU A 554 27.73 -0.21 21.05
CA LEU A 554 28.21 -1.02 19.93
C LEU A 554 29.68 -0.74 19.61
N ALA A 555 30.12 0.52 19.67
CA ALA A 555 31.53 0.89 19.52
C ALA A 555 32.39 0.17 20.58
N GLY A 556 31.96 0.13 21.84
CA GLY A 556 32.64 -0.61 22.90
C GLY A 556 32.72 -2.11 22.64
N ARG A 557 31.61 -2.74 22.20
CA ARG A 557 31.59 -4.17 21.82
C ARG A 557 32.53 -4.51 20.67
N ARG A 558 32.82 -3.54 19.80
CA ARG A 558 33.76 -3.66 18.68
C ARG A 558 35.21 -3.35 19.06
N GLY A 559 35.51 -3.09 20.34
CA GLY A 559 36.83 -2.71 20.80
C GLY A 559 37.23 -1.25 20.46
N ARG A 560 36.24 -0.40 20.19
CA ARG A 560 36.40 1.02 19.79
C ARG A 560 35.82 1.99 20.81
N ALA A 561 35.71 1.56 22.07
CA ALA A 561 35.32 2.43 23.17
C ALA A 561 36.35 3.55 23.34
N ALA A 562 35.89 4.78 23.47
CA ALA A 562 36.74 5.90 23.86
C ALA A 562 36.64 6.14 25.38
N SER A 563 37.67 6.80 25.92
CA SER A 563 37.65 7.24 27.32
C SER A 563 36.43 8.14 27.58
N GLY A 564 35.63 7.76 28.57
CA GLY A 564 34.44 8.50 29.00
C GLY A 564 33.13 8.10 28.32
N ASP A 565 33.09 7.13 27.41
CA ASP A 565 31.83 6.64 26.83
C ASP A 565 30.86 6.13 27.93
N ASP A 566 31.35 5.40 28.93
CA ASP A 566 30.54 4.94 30.08
C ASP A 566 29.91 6.11 30.85
N ARG A 567 30.64 7.21 31.02
CA ARG A 567 30.13 8.42 31.68
C ARG A 567 29.01 9.07 30.88
N ARG A 568 29.14 9.11 29.55
CA ARG A 568 28.13 9.66 28.64
C ARG A 568 26.85 8.84 28.67
N ILE A 569 26.99 7.51 28.62
CA ILE A 569 25.89 6.56 28.70
C ILE A 569 25.17 6.69 30.06
N ALA A 570 25.92 6.74 31.16
CA ALA A 570 25.35 6.93 32.50
C ALA A 570 24.62 8.27 32.64
N ALA A 571 25.15 9.36 32.06
CA ALA A 571 24.49 10.66 32.08
C ALA A 571 23.14 10.64 31.33
N ALA A 572 23.10 10.00 30.15
CA ALA A 572 21.87 9.81 29.38
C ALA A 572 20.82 8.98 30.14
N ALA A 573 21.23 7.88 30.78
CA ALA A 573 20.34 7.07 31.62
C ALA A 573 19.81 7.83 32.83
N ALA A 574 20.65 8.62 33.49
CA ALA A 574 20.23 9.46 34.61
C ALA A 574 19.24 10.54 34.17
N ARG A 575 19.39 11.11 32.96
CA ARG A 575 18.42 12.04 32.36
C ARG A 575 17.09 11.36 32.07
N ALA A 576 17.10 10.16 31.47
CA ALA A 576 15.91 9.38 31.17
C ALA A 576 15.14 8.98 32.43
N ALA A 577 15.83 8.70 33.54
CA ALA A 577 15.20 8.36 34.81
C ALA A 577 14.54 9.56 35.52
N ARG A 578 15.10 10.78 35.38
CA ARG A 578 14.61 11.99 36.07
C ARG A 578 13.46 12.70 35.38
N HIS A 579 13.27 12.47 34.09
CA HIS A 579 12.28 13.18 33.28
C HIS A 579 11.34 12.17 32.64
N PRO A 580 10.31 11.71 33.38
CA PRO A 580 9.32 10.81 32.84
C PRO A 580 8.62 11.47 31.64
N VAL A 581 8.29 10.65 30.66
CA VAL A 581 7.55 11.04 29.45
C VAL A 581 6.23 10.28 29.44
N ASP A 582 5.15 10.95 29.06
CA ASP A 582 3.79 10.39 29.13
C ASP A 582 3.37 9.70 27.82
N THR A 583 4.22 9.72 26.80
CA THR A 583 3.98 9.08 25.51
C THR A 583 4.56 7.66 25.49
N SER A 584 3.88 6.72 24.82
CA SER A 584 4.39 5.34 24.70
C SER A 584 5.74 5.31 23.96
N PHE A 585 5.93 6.18 22.97
CA PHE A 585 7.21 6.34 22.28
C PHE A 585 8.30 6.84 23.23
N GLY A 586 8.06 7.91 24.00
CA GLY A 586 9.02 8.44 24.97
C GLY A 586 9.37 7.44 26.09
N GLN A 587 8.38 6.70 26.59
CA GLN A 587 8.59 5.65 27.58
C GLN A 587 9.47 4.51 27.06
N ALA A 588 9.26 4.09 25.80
CA ALA A 588 10.07 3.07 25.15
C ALA A 588 11.53 3.51 25.01
N LEU A 589 11.76 4.76 24.58
CA LEU A 589 13.10 5.33 24.45
C LEU A 589 13.79 5.43 25.81
N ALA A 590 13.10 5.95 26.82
CA ALA A 590 13.64 6.07 28.18
C ALA A 590 14.01 4.69 28.76
N LEU A 591 13.17 3.68 28.56
CA LEU A 591 13.46 2.30 28.97
C LEU A 591 14.71 1.77 28.27
N ARG A 592 14.78 1.86 26.93
CA ARG A 592 15.90 1.31 26.16
C ARG A 592 17.23 1.99 26.53
N ILE A 593 17.25 3.31 26.70
CA ILE A 593 18.44 4.05 27.19
C ILE A 593 18.93 3.46 28.52
N ARG A 594 18.04 3.28 29.50
CA ARG A 594 18.38 2.75 30.83
C ARG A 594 18.87 1.31 30.77
N VAL A 595 18.22 0.47 29.96
CA VAL A 595 18.62 -0.93 29.75
C VAL A 595 20.01 -1.02 29.11
N LEU A 596 20.29 -0.21 28.09
CA LEU A 596 21.60 -0.16 27.43
C LEU A 596 22.70 0.31 28.38
N ALA A 597 22.38 1.22 29.30
CA ALA A 597 23.25 1.65 30.39
C ALA A 597 23.38 0.63 31.53
N ARG A 598 22.73 -0.55 31.43
CA ARG A 598 22.71 -1.62 32.44
C ARG A 598 22.16 -1.15 33.79
N ASP A 599 21.22 -0.20 33.79
CA ASP A 599 20.50 0.23 34.98
C ASP A 599 19.58 -0.90 35.49
N ARG A 600 19.89 -1.45 36.67
CA ARG A 600 19.11 -2.52 37.30
C ARG A 600 17.72 -2.07 37.77
N GLY A 601 17.49 -0.77 37.90
CA GLY A 601 16.18 -0.21 38.24
C GLY A 601 15.30 0.07 37.02
N ALA A 602 15.70 -0.33 35.81
CA ALA A 602 14.88 -0.17 34.61
C ALA A 602 13.66 -1.10 34.66
N GLY A 603 12.47 -0.51 34.63
CA GLY A 603 11.17 -1.21 34.64
C GLY A 603 10.32 -0.83 33.43
N ALA A 604 9.46 -1.76 33.01
CA ALA A 604 8.58 -1.62 31.83
C ALA A 604 7.10 -1.44 32.19
N GLU A 605 6.77 -1.16 33.45
CA GLU A 605 5.40 -1.17 33.97
C GLU A 605 4.48 -0.23 33.17
N ALA A 606 4.95 0.99 32.88
CA ALA A 606 4.18 1.97 32.10
C ALA A 606 3.91 1.50 30.66
N LEU A 607 4.90 0.90 30.00
CA LEU A 607 4.74 0.37 28.64
C LEU A 607 3.80 -0.84 28.63
N LEU A 608 3.94 -1.76 29.57
CA LEU A 608 3.08 -2.95 29.66
C LEU A 608 1.62 -2.56 29.95
N ALA A 609 1.41 -1.54 30.78
CA ALA A 609 0.08 -1.00 31.06
C ALA A 609 -0.52 -0.22 29.88
N GLY A 610 0.31 0.37 29.03
CA GLY A 610 -0.12 1.15 27.86
C GLY A 610 -0.36 0.34 26.58
N GLN A 611 -0.08 -0.98 26.57
CA GLN A 611 -0.25 -1.80 25.37
C GLN A 611 -1.74 -2.05 25.08
N GLN A 612 -2.16 -1.83 23.85
CA GLN A 612 -3.55 -1.98 23.41
C GLN A 612 -3.93 -3.46 23.19
N VAL A 613 -5.24 -3.73 23.10
CA VAL A 613 -5.78 -5.09 22.91
C VAL A 613 -5.26 -5.77 21.64
N ASP A 614 -4.98 -5.01 20.59
CA ASP A 614 -4.42 -5.48 19.32
C ASP A 614 -2.91 -5.74 19.36
N GLY A 615 -2.24 -5.45 20.49
CA GLY A 615 -0.80 -5.64 20.67
C GLY A 615 0.06 -4.42 20.36
N SER A 616 -0.54 -3.34 19.85
CA SER A 616 0.16 -2.08 19.54
C SER A 616 0.23 -1.13 20.74
N TRP A 617 0.87 0.03 20.52
CA TRP A 617 0.80 1.18 21.42
C TRP A 617 0.21 2.39 20.70
N PRO A 618 -0.42 3.33 21.44
CA PRO A 618 -0.91 4.59 20.87
C PRO A 618 0.16 5.34 20.08
N SER A 619 -0.21 5.84 18.89
CA SER A 619 0.66 6.63 18.02
C SER A 619 1.18 7.84 18.81
N SER A 620 2.50 7.93 18.91
CA SER A 620 3.17 9.02 19.61
C SER A 620 4.60 9.28 19.12
N ALA A 621 5.02 8.63 18.03
CA ALA A 621 6.25 8.94 17.35
C ALA A 621 6.00 10.16 16.44
N VAL A 622 6.24 11.36 17.00
CA VAL A 622 5.98 12.64 16.31
C VAL A 622 7.25 13.20 15.71
N LEU A 623 7.22 13.41 14.39
CA LEU A 623 8.21 14.18 13.66
C LEU A 623 7.82 15.67 13.64
N ASP A 624 8.78 16.55 13.90
CA ASP A 624 8.69 17.99 13.65
C ASP A 624 9.46 18.29 12.35
N ILE A 625 8.73 18.47 11.25
CA ILE A 625 9.30 18.67 9.90
C ILE A 625 9.27 20.17 9.58
N PRO A 626 10.41 20.89 9.61
CA PRO A 626 10.44 22.29 9.21
C PRO A 626 10.25 22.40 7.70
N ASN A 627 9.21 23.11 7.25
CA ASN A 627 8.98 23.37 5.84
C ASN A 627 9.94 24.44 5.29
N ALA A 628 9.84 24.76 3.99
CA ALA A 628 10.70 25.74 3.33
C ALA A 628 10.65 27.16 3.97
N ALA A 629 9.53 27.51 4.60
CA ALA A 629 9.38 28.77 5.33
C ALA A 629 9.87 28.71 6.79
N GLY A 630 10.35 27.54 7.25
CA GLY A 630 10.78 27.31 8.63
C GLY A 630 9.65 26.95 9.60
N ASN A 631 8.40 26.87 9.14
CA ASN A 631 7.27 26.46 9.98
C ASN A 631 7.32 24.96 10.22
N LEU A 632 7.07 24.54 11.45
CA LEU A 632 7.03 23.12 11.82
C LEU A 632 5.71 22.49 11.38
N VAL A 633 5.81 21.39 10.65
CA VAL A 633 4.70 20.52 10.30
C VAL A 633 4.86 19.22 11.07
N ARG A 634 3.85 18.86 11.87
CA ARG A 634 3.89 17.65 12.69
C ARG A 634 3.36 16.45 11.96
N ALA A 635 4.15 15.39 11.93
CA ALA A 635 3.75 14.08 11.39
C ALA A 635 3.69 13.05 12.52
N SER A 636 2.58 12.33 12.62
CA SER A 636 2.42 11.23 13.59
C SER A 636 2.39 9.90 12.86
N ASP A 637 2.83 8.85 13.53
CA ASP A 637 2.79 7.48 13.05
C ASP A 637 1.38 6.86 13.15
N HIS A 638 0.45 7.35 12.31
CA HIS A 638 -0.96 6.93 12.26
C HIS A 638 -1.18 5.40 12.23
N GLY A 639 -0.27 4.66 11.60
CA GLY A 639 -0.29 3.19 11.54
C GLY A 639 0.19 2.51 12.81
N ARG A 640 0.69 3.26 13.80
CA ARG A 640 1.27 2.80 15.08
C ARG A 640 2.46 1.85 14.91
N SER A 641 2.93 1.65 13.69
CA SER A 641 3.98 0.67 13.39
C SER A 641 5.31 1.18 13.94
N PHE A 642 5.58 2.48 13.82
CA PHE A 642 6.82 3.06 14.31
C PHE A 642 6.91 3.06 15.85
N THR A 643 5.85 3.51 16.54
CA THR A 643 5.78 3.50 18.01
C THR A 643 5.86 2.06 18.53
N THR A 644 5.10 1.14 17.94
CA THR A 644 5.08 -0.27 18.36
C THR A 644 6.43 -0.95 18.15
N ALA A 645 7.11 -0.71 17.03
CA ALA A 645 8.46 -1.23 16.80
C ALA A 645 9.49 -0.66 17.79
N THR A 646 9.29 0.58 18.26
CA THR A 646 10.16 1.19 19.27
C THR A 646 9.94 0.58 20.65
N ALA A 647 8.68 0.38 21.06
CA ALA A 647 8.33 -0.33 22.29
C ALA A 647 8.84 -1.78 22.26
N LEU A 648 8.65 -2.50 21.15
CA LEU A 648 9.12 -3.86 20.97
C LEU A 648 10.64 -3.97 21.21
N SER A 649 11.45 -3.14 20.57
CA SER A 649 12.89 -3.15 20.77
C SER A 649 13.30 -2.90 22.23
N ALA A 650 12.61 -1.98 22.93
CA ALA A 650 12.90 -1.69 24.34
C ALA A 650 12.57 -2.89 25.26
N LEU A 651 11.43 -3.54 25.03
CA LEU A 651 11.02 -4.74 25.79
C LEU A 651 11.95 -5.93 25.52
N VAL A 652 12.37 -6.13 24.26
CA VAL A 652 13.34 -7.17 23.89
C VAL A 652 14.70 -6.94 24.58
N ALA A 653 15.18 -5.69 24.60
CA ALA A 653 16.41 -5.33 25.30
C ALA A 653 16.30 -5.62 26.81
N LEU A 654 15.17 -5.26 27.44
CA LEU A 654 14.92 -5.52 28.86
C LEU A 654 14.94 -7.02 29.15
N ARG A 655 14.26 -7.82 28.32
CA ARG A 655 14.26 -9.29 28.43
C ARG A 655 15.69 -9.86 28.37
N GLY A 656 16.54 -9.31 27.49
CA GLY A 656 17.95 -9.67 27.40
C GLY A 656 18.73 -9.35 28.68
N LEU A 657 18.53 -8.16 29.26
CA LEU A 657 19.15 -7.75 30.52
C LEU A 657 18.74 -8.64 31.69
N GLN A 658 17.45 -9.01 31.79
CA GLN A 658 16.93 -9.88 32.84
C GLN A 658 17.50 -11.29 32.76
N LYS A 659 17.63 -11.86 31.54
CA LYS A 659 18.25 -13.19 31.35
C LYS A 659 19.73 -13.20 31.71
N GLY A 660 20.47 -12.15 31.34
CA GLY A 660 21.90 -12.03 31.66
C GLY A 660 22.22 -11.76 33.13
N ALA A 661 21.24 -11.35 33.94
CA ALA A 661 21.41 -11.18 35.39
C ALA A 661 21.16 -12.46 36.20
N GLY A 662 20.54 -13.48 35.57
CA GLY A 662 20.24 -14.78 36.19
C GLY A 662 21.25 -15.89 35.86
N SER A 663 22.20 -15.62 34.97
CA SER A 663 23.39 -16.44 34.68
C SER A 663 24.61 -15.86 35.38
#